data_AF-A0A7W2A5P0-F1
#
_entry.id   AF-A0A7W2A5P0-F1
#
_cell.length_a   1.000
_cell.length_b   1.000
_cell.length_c   1.000
_cell.angle_alpha   90.00
_cell.angle_beta   90.00
_cell.angle_gamma   90.00
#
_symmetry.space_group_name_H-M   'P 1'
#
loop_
_entity.id
_entity.type
_entity.pdbx_description
1 polymer ?
#
loop_
_entity_poly.entity_id
_entity_poly.type
_entity_poly.pdbx_seq_one_letter_code
_entity_poly.pdbx_strand_id
1 'polypeptide(L)'
;MDVRTEMELPEAEIRSHYPQALSALTGFDHAPRLAKAAPPASLPERSPGIPRTTRFRSTTPGLAGRAVATQRPEGIQLIDRIEGVGGDDLASPAAATVSRALRRALAISLAVVDEVAARSGAAELKRANLEGRLPPEKRGEFAELLAVESLAALSVFANATSFLLAEHAGPETVEGITTDEILTDNPTAALQGALWEMDQNLARHAQDDKALIATVLAYAEGLAAAVQARAETAPRTGAFTGASWRVAADDFPISGFAPATKARGKPVQLAFKKPEEVVGNAIAKHQMMRLSRMLVAYDFDRRMNPFVELGGFTYTFLGDGKPGTGKTTLIQMMAGLINDYCTVGGYPFRYANLSIDNVDSYQGKSGQNARAFINSVIDPGVIGFGTIDDIDQIAGKRGDKQSSSGQQEITAVLMEAFAGASTIVRGNATFGMFSNYAESIDDALRQRAGGRFLIDGPKTQADYIDILALLLGKRHEIPVGDHELMKAQAIKTAVADSLEAHNRPQEAGLAQVWDEVVSRLGPLESLADFGAYLHAISLADERFTGRAIKNITDAIKARAMDFDMPDEWFETPEPFLHQPYEKKLEMISALRKPITTEMLAQEINRYADSEWRYADSSDETAIEDAVRGMERMAEARRRFEGNG
;
A
#
# COMPACT_ATOMS: atom_id res chain seq x y z
N MET A 1 -13.78 20.81 2.70
CA MET A 1 -12.42 21.42 2.68
C MET A 1 -12.13 21.78 1.25
N ASP A 2 -11.67 23.00 1.01
CA ASP A 2 -11.45 23.60 -0.31
C ASP A 2 -10.68 22.67 -1.25
N VAL A 3 -11.19 22.54 -2.48
CA VAL A 3 -10.54 21.86 -3.60
C VAL A 3 -9.21 22.58 -3.83
N ARG A 4 -8.08 21.97 -3.46
CA ARG A 4 -6.78 22.49 -3.90
C ARG A 4 -6.68 22.25 -5.40
N THR A 5 -7.03 23.28 -6.18
CA THR A 5 -6.80 23.33 -7.62
C THR A 5 -5.30 23.16 -7.88
N GLU A 6 -4.88 22.07 -8.51
CA GLU A 6 -3.50 21.89 -8.97
C GLU A 6 -3.20 22.95 -10.04
N MET A 7 -2.11 23.72 -9.86
CA MET A 7 -1.68 24.70 -10.85
C MET A 7 -0.76 24.02 -11.86
N GLU A 8 -0.96 24.26 -13.15
CA GLU A 8 -0.02 23.78 -14.16
C GLU A 8 1.30 24.54 -14.05
N LEU A 9 2.43 23.84 -14.02
CA LEU A 9 3.77 24.43 -14.15
C LEU A 9 4.13 24.49 -15.64
N PRO A 10 4.16 25.69 -16.27
CA PRO A 10 4.30 25.80 -17.72
C PRO A 10 5.61 25.21 -18.24
N GLU A 11 5.53 24.37 -19.28
CA GLU A 11 6.71 23.76 -19.91
C GLU A 11 7.73 24.80 -20.41
N ALA A 12 7.26 25.99 -20.81
CA ALA A 12 8.14 27.09 -21.22
C ALA A 12 9.04 27.59 -20.08
N GLU A 13 8.53 27.67 -18.86
CA GLU A 13 9.29 28.10 -17.67
C GLU A 13 10.32 27.04 -17.28
N ILE A 14 9.92 25.77 -17.27
CA ILE A 14 10.83 24.64 -17.04
C ILE A 14 11.97 24.66 -18.07
N ARG A 15 11.66 24.83 -19.35
CA ARG A 15 12.68 24.88 -20.43
C ARG A 15 13.63 26.07 -20.32
N SER A 16 13.18 27.20 -19.75
CA SER A 16 14.04 28.36 -19.56
C SER A 16 15.22 28.08 -18.61
N HIS A 17 15.06 27.11 -17.70
CA HIS A 17 16.09 26.66 -16.75
C HIS A 17 17.03 25.57 -17.30
N TYR A 18 16.80 25.06 -18.52
CA TYR A 18 17.65 23.99 -19.09
C TYR A 18 19.13 24.36 -19.22
N PRO A 19 19.52 25.58 -19.61
CA PRO A 19 20.92 25.97 -19.67
C PRO A 19 21.60 25.93 -18.28
N GLN A 20 20.90 26.40 -17.24
CA GLN A 20 21.41 26.38 -15.87
C GLN A 20 21.53 24.95 -15.35
N ALA A 21 20.49 24.12 -15.55
CA ALA A 21 20.51 22.70 -15.19
C ALA A 21 21.64 21.95 -15.90
N LEU A 22 21.85 22.19 -17.19
CA LEU A 22 22.95 21.58 -17.94
C LEU A 22 24.32 22.02 -17.40
N SER A 23 24.50 23.31 -17.11
CA SER A 23 25.75 23.81 -16.52
C SER A 23 26.06 23.14 -15.18
N ALA A 24 25.05 22.93 -14.33
CA ALA A 24 25.20 22.26 -13.04
C ALA A 24 25.59 20.78 -13.17
N LEU A 25 25.22 20.12 -14.27
CA LEU A 25 25.60 18.73 -14.53
C LEU A 25 26.95 18.59 -15.26
N THR A 26 27.34 19.60 -16.04
CA THR A 26 28.56 19.57 -16.87
C THR A 26 29.81 19.88 -16.05
N GLY A 27 29.73 20.80 -15.09
CA GLY A 27 30.91 21.22 -14.35
C GLY A 27 30.62 22.30 -13.30
N PHE A 28 30.92 22.01 -12.03
CA PHE A 28 30.94 23.00 -10.97
C PHE A 28 31.96 22.66 -9.88
N ASP A 29 32.35 23.65 -9.09
CA ASP A 29 33.20 23.45 -7.93
C ASP A 29 32.34 23.45 -6.66
N HIS A 30 32.48 22.40 -5.84
CA HIS A 30 31.85 22.32 -4.52
C HIS A 30 32.83 21.76 -3.50
N ALA A 31 32.90 22.40 -2.33
CA ALA A 31 33.65 21.92 -1.19
C ALA A 31 32.63 21.42 -0.14
N PRO A 32 32.65 20.13 0.24
CA PRO A 32 31.66 19.59 1.16
C PRO A 32 31.77 20.26 2.53
N ARG A 33 30.62 20.61 3.11
CA ARG A 33 30.53 21.30 4.41
C ARG A 33 30.07 20.38 5.52
N LEU A 34 29.26 19.38 5.20
CA LEU A 34 28.64 18.45 6.15
C LEU A 34 29.14 17.02 5.91
N ALA A 35 29.18 16.60 4.65
CA ALA A 35 29.59 15.26 4.24
C ALA A 35 31.12 15.10 4.18
N LYS A 36 31.58 13.84 4.13
CA LYS A 36 33.00 13.50 3.93
C LYS A 36 33.25 12.99 2.52
N ALA A 37 34.21 13.60 1.83
CA ALA A 37 34.64 13.16 0.50
C ALA A 37 35.18 11.73 0.52
N ALA A 38 34.92 10.97 -0.54
CA ALA A 38 35.57 9.68 -0.73
C ALA A 38 37.08 9.88 -0.95
N PRO A 39 37.94 8.95 -0.47
CA PRO A 39 39.36 8.99 -0.79
C PRO A 39 39.54 8.88 -2.31
N PRO A 40 40.44 9.69 -2.93
CA PRO A 40 40.63 9.67 -4.37
C PRO A 40 41.08 8.29 -4.85
N ALA A 41 40.54 7.84 -5.98
CA ALA A 41 40.97 6.61 -6.62
C ALA A 41 42.47 6.67 -6.92
N SER A 42 43.20 5.59 -6.59
CA SER A 42 44.63 5.51 -6.90
C SER A 42 44.82 5.47 -8.41
N LEU A 43 45.26 6.58 -8.99
CA LEU A 43 45.65 6.60 -10.39
C LEU A 43 46.82 5.63 -10.60
N PRO A 44 46.79 4.78 -11.63
CA PRO A 44 47.93 3.93 -11.96
C PRO A 44 49.17 4.81 -12.17
N GLU A 45 50.26 4.42 -11.52
CA GLU A 45 51.53 5.16 -11.59
C GLU A 45 51.97 5.22 -13.06
N ARG A 46 51.92 6.42 -13.68
CA ARG A 46 52.22 6.59 -15.11
C ARG A 46 53.66 6.17 -15.50
N SER A 47 54.54 5.90 -14.52
CA SER A 47 55.90 5.38 -14.75
C SER A 47 56.45 4.68 -13.50
N PRO A 48 56.23 3.37 -13.34
CA PRO A 48 56.81 2.60 -12.24
C PRO A 48 58.35 2.60 -12.34
N GLY A 49 59.05 3.00 -11.28
CA GLY A 49 60.53 2.91 -11.20
C GLY A 49 61.33 4.20 -11.41
N ILE A 50 60.68 5.36 -11.58
CA ILE A 50 61.38 6.66 -11.52
C ILE A 50 61.26 7.20 -10.09
N PRO A 51 62.36 7.31 -9.31
CA PRO A 51 62.28 7.92 -7.98
C PRO A 51 61.82 9.38 -8.12
N ARG A 52 60.71 9.72 -7.44
CA ARG A 52 60.22 11.09 -7.33
C ARG A 52 61.27 11.96 -6.64
N THR A 53 62.06 12.71 -7.42
CA THR A 53 62.92 13.75 -6.88
C THR A 53 62.04 14.82 -6.23
N THR A 54 62.35 15.19 -4.99
CA THR A 54 61.74 16.32 -4.29
C THR A 54 61.81 17.57 -5.18
N ARG A 55 60.65 18.08 -5.60
CA ARG A 55 60.58 19.20 -6.53
C ARG A 55 61.13 20.49 -5.90
N PHE A 56 61.90 21.22 -6.69
CA PHE A 56 62.47 22.53 -6.34
C PHE A 56 61.38 23.51 -5.88
N ARG A 57 61.50 24.03 -4.65
CA ARG A 57 60.71 25.19 -4.20
C ARG A 57 61.31 26.44 -4.82
N SER A 58 60.56 27.11 -5.69
CA SER A 58 60.92 28.44 -6.18
C SER A 58 60.85 29.45 -5.03
N THR A 59 61.94 30.19 -4.82
CA THR A 59 62.10 31.20 -3.76
C THR A 59 61.71 32.61 -4.21
N THR A 60 61.13 32.78 -5.41
CA THR A 60 60.73 34.10 -5.93
C THR A 60 59.38 34.53 -5.35
N PRO A 61 59.31 35.66 -4.60
CA PRO A 61 58.05 36.19 -4.09
C PRO A 61 57.09 36.52 -5.24
N GLY A 62 55.85 36.02 -5.17
CA GLY A 62 54.82 36.21 -6.21
C GLY A 62 54.66 35.06 -7.21
N LEU A 63 55.63 34.15 -7.31
CA LEU A 63 55.52 32.93 -8.15
C LEU A 63 55.27 31.64 -7.34
N ALA A 64 55.47 31.68 -6.02
CA ALA A 64 55.13 30.58 -5.11
C ALA A 64 53.63 30.22 -5.12
N GLY A 65 52.75 31.17 -5.45
CA GLY A 65 51.30 30.93 -5.59
C GLY A 65 50.88 30.33 -6.94
N ARG A 66 51.74 30.34 -7.96
CA ARG A 66 51.40 29.82 -9.30
C ARG A 66 51.70 28.34 -9.49
N ALA A 67 52.66 27.78 -8.73
CA ALA A 67 52.98 26.35 -8.84
C ALA A 67 51.92 25.42 -8.19
N VAL A 68 51.09 25.96 -7.28
CA VAL A 68 49.91 25.25 -6.73
C VAL A 68 48.73 25.27 -7.72
N ALA A 69 48.72 26.16 -8.71
CA ALA A 69 47.63 26.31 -9.68
C ALA A 69 47.63 25.28 -10.83
N THR A 70 48.53 24.29 -10.82
CA THR A 70 48.61 23.22 -11.85
C THR A 70 48.17 21.85 -11.35
N GLN A 71 47.64 21.76 -10.13
CA GLN A 71 46.66 20.73 -9.78
C GLN A 71 45.33 21.47 -9.61
N ARG A 72 44.63 21.73 -10.72
CA ARG A 72 43.20 22.05 -10.62
C ARG A 72 42.55 20.83 -9.97
N PRO A 73 41.87 20.95 -8.83
CA PRO A 73 40.85 19.95 -8.52
C PRO A 73 39.92 19.96 -9.73
N GLU A 74 39.86 18.85 -10.46
CA GLU A 74 38.88 18.72 -11.54
C GLU A 74 37.52 18.87 -10.86
N GLY A 75 36.77 19.92 -11.22
CA GLY A 75 35.43 20.17 -10.67
C GLY A 75 34.52 18.96 -10.90
N ILE A 76 33.37 18.92 -10.23
CA ILE A 76 32.42 17.81 -10.39
C ILE A 76 31.86 17.85 -11.81
N GLN A 77 32.07 16.77 -12.56
CA GLN A 77 31.58 16.56 -13.93
C GLN A 77 30.66 15.34 -13.94
N LEU A 78 29.40 15.57 -13.56
CA LEU A 78 28.46 14.50 -13.30
C LEU A 78 28.03 13.77 -14.59
N ILE A 79 27.92 14.49 -15.71
CA ILE A 79 27.67 13.88 -17.03
C ILE A 79 28.82 12.92 -17.37
N ASP A 80 30.06 13.36 -17.26
CA ASP A 80 31.24 12.53 -17.56
C ASP A 80 31.30 11.30 -16.63
N ARG A 81 30.91 11.45 -15.35
CA ARG A 81 30.80 10.31 -14.43
C ARG A 81 29.72 9.30 -14.86
N ILE A 82 28.55 9.78 -15.28
CA ILE A 82 27.43 8.94 -15.72
C ILE A 82 27.76 8.23 -17.02
N GLU A 83 28.33 8.94 -18.00
CA GLU A 83 28.71 8.40 -19.31
C GLU A 83 29.89 7.43 -19.22
N GLY A 84 30.78 7.59 -18.23
CA GLY A 84 31.89 6.66 -17.98
C GLY A 84 31.51 5.34 -17.30
N VAL A 85 30.25 5.16 -16.86
CA VAL A 85 29.80 3.89 -16.27
C VAL A 85 29.73 2.81 -17.36
N GLY A 86 30.24 1.61 -17.06
CA GLY A 86 30.30 0.49 -18.01
C GLY A 86 31.57 0.47 -18.90
N GLY A 87 32.35 1.56 -18.93
CA GLY A 87 33.70 1.58 -19.52
C GLY A 87 33.78 1.53 -21.05
N ASP A 88 32.70 1.90 -21.75
CA ASP A 88 32.67 2.08 -23.21
C ASP A 88 32.99 3.54 -23.59
N ASP A 89 33.47 3.77 -24.82
CA ASP A 89 33.78 5.10 -25.35
C ASP A 89 32.52 5.92 -25.70
N LEU A 90 31.35 5.26 -25.78
CA LEU A 90 30.05 5.88 -26.06
C LEU A 90 29.09 5.72 -24.88
N ALA A 91 28.30 6.77 -24.62
CA ALA A 91 27.29 6.75 -23.58
C ALA A 91 26.24 5.66 -23.82
N SER A 92 25.98 4.84 -22.80
CA SER A 92 24.94 3.82 -22.83
C SER A 92 23.53 4.44 -22.89
N PRO A 93 22.51 3.68 -23.34
CA PRO A 93 21.12 4.14 -23.26
C PRO A 93 20.68 4.50 -21.84
N ALA A 94 21.17 3.78 -20.83
CA ALA A 94 20.90 4.07 -19.42
C ALA A 94 21.54 5.41 -18.99
N ALA A 95 22.82 5.61 -19.32
CA ALA A 95 23.54 6.85 -19.04
C ALA A 95 22.85 8.07 -19.69
N ALA A 96 22.48 7.97 -20.97
CA ALA A 96 21.75 9.03 -21.67
C ALA A 96 20.38 9.34 -21.04
N THR A 97 19.67 8.30 -20.56
CA THR A 97 18.37 8.43 -19.88
C THR A 97 18.53 9.15 -18.54
N VAL A 98 19.49 8.73 -17.72
CA VAL A 98 19.80 9.34 -16.42
C VAL A 98 20.20 10.81 -16.59
N SER A 99 21.12 11.13 -17.51
CA SER A 99 21.54 12.51 -17.76
C SER A 99 20.39 13.42 -18.19
N ARG A 100 19.47 12.91 -19.03
CA ARG A 100 18.27 13.65 -19.45
C ARG A 100 17.28 13.85 -18.31
N ALA A 101 17.03 12.81 -17.51
CA ALA A 101 16.13 12.85 -16.37
C ALA A 101 16.63 13.84 -15.31
N LEU A 102 17.92 13.79 -14.95
CA LEU A 102 18.53 14.72 -13.99
C LEU A 102 18.44 16.17 -14.47
N ARG A 103 18.73 16.44 -15.75
CA ARG A 103 18.60 17.79 -16.31
C ARG A 103 17.17 18.30 -16.21
N ARG A 104 16.18 17.45 -16.53
CA ARG A 104 14.76 17.80 -16.46
C ARG A 104 14.31 18.00 -15.01
N ALA A 105 14.72 17.13 -14.08
CA ALA A 105 14.42 17.24 -12.66
C ALA A 105 14.99 18.52 -12.03
N LEU A 106 16.24 18.89 -12.37
CA LEU A 106 16.84 20.17 -11.94
C LEU A 106 16.07 21.37 -12.48
N ALA A 107 15.67 21.33 -13.75
CA ALA A 107 14.91 22.41 -14.35
C ALA A 107 13.50 22.58 -13.72
N ILE A 108 12.81 21.47 -13.43
CA ILE A 108 11.53 21.47 -12.70
C ILE A 108 11.73 22.06 -11.30
N SER A 109 12.77 21.63 -10.59
CA SER A 109 13.11 22.15 -9.27
C SER A 109 13.33 23.66 -9.27
N LEU A 110 14.11 24.18 -10.21
CA LEU A 110 14.36 25.62 -10.34
C LEU A 110 13.08 26.42 -10.67
N ALA A 111 12.23 25.91 -11.56
CA ALA A 111 10.95 26.54 -11.87
C ALA A 111 10.02 26.62 -10.64
N VAL A 112 9.94 25.55 -9.84
CA VAL A 112 9.17 25.57 -8.59
C VAL A 112 9.76 26.52 -7.56
N VAL A 113 11.08 26.64 -7.48
CA VAL A 113 11.74 27.61 -6.60
C VAL A 113 11.36 29.04 -6.96
N ASP A 114 11.27 29.38 -8.24
CA ASP A 114 10.82 30.70 -8.69
C ASP A 114 9.38 30.99 -8.25
N GLU A 115 8.48 30.01 -8.39
CA GLU A 115 7.09 30.08 -7.92
C GLU A 115 7.01 30.24 -6.39
N VAL A 116 7.78 29.46 -5.63
CA VAL A 116 7.85 29.57 -4.16
C VAL A 116 8.41 30.93 -3.74
N ALA A 117 9.42 31.45 -4.45
CA ALA A 117 10.02 32.75 -4.18
C ALA A 117 9.03 33.89 -4.43
N ALA A 118 8.22 33.79 -5.49
CA ALA A 118 7.16 34.74 -5.80
C ALA A 118 6.05 34.72 -4.73
N ARG A 119 5.57 33.53 -4.32
CA ARG A 119 4.50 33.38 -3.33
C ARG A 119 4.90 33.77 -1.91
N SER A 120 6.16 33.55 -1.54
CA SER A 120 6.66 33.87 -0.19
C SER A 120 7.10 35.32 -0.02
N GLY A 121 7.20 36.09 -1.11
CA GLY A 121 7.78 37.45 -1.11
C GLY A 121 9.32 37.46 -1.06
N ALA A 122 9.98 36.30 -1.09
CA ALA A 122 11.44 36.19 -1.09
C ALA A 122 12.08 36.83 -2.32
N ALA A 123 11.38 36.85 -3.47
CA ALA A 123 11.87 37.47 -4.70
C ALA A 123 12.26 38.95 -4.51
N GLU A 124 11.47 39.73 -3.76
CA GLU A 124 11.77 41.14 -3.49
C GLU A 124 12.98 41.30 -2.57
N LEU A 125 13.12 40.42 -1.56
CA LEU A 125 14.24 40.43 -0.63
C LEU A 125 15.55 39.99 -1.30
N LYS A 126 15.51 39.04 -2.23
CA LYS A 126 16.66 38.68 -3.07
C LYS A 126 17.14 39.88 -3.88
N ARG A 127 16.22 40.59 -4.54
CA ARG A 127 16.56 41.82 -5.30
C ARG A 127 17.15 42.89 -4.38
N ALA A 128 16.55 43.11 -3.20
CA ALA A 128 17.07 44.05 -2.21
C ALA A 128 18.48 43.68 -1.72
N ASN A 129 18.77 42.39 -1.54
CA ASN A 129 20.09 41.91 -1.14
C ASN A 129 21.14 42.12 -2.24
N LEU A 130 20.79 41.84 -3.50
CA LEU A 130 21.67 42.07 -4.66
C LEU A 130 22.02 43.56 -4.84
N GLU A 131 21.07 44.45 -4.56
CA GLU A 131 21.25 45.90 -4.60
C GLU A 131 21.89 46.48 -3.32
N GLY A 132 22.27 45.62 -2.35
CA GLY A 132 22.89 46.05 -1.09
C GLY A 132 21.97 46.83 -0.14
N ARG A 133 20.66 46.77 -0.36
CA ARG A 133 19.62 47.53 0.38
C ARG A 133 18.75 46.67 1.30
N LEU A 134 19.17 45.44 1.62
CA LEU A 134 18.42 44.56 2.52
C LEU A 134 18.42 45.14 3.94
N PRO A 135 17.25 45.47 4.52
CA PRO A 135 17.19 46.03 5.88
C PRO A 135 17.74 45.04 6.92
N PRO A 136 18.55 45.47 7.90
CA PRO A 136 19.14 44.60 8.91
C PRO A 136 18.12 43.73 9.66
N GLU A 137 16.94 44.28 9.96
CA GLU A 137 15.82 43.62 10.64
C GLU A 137 15.19 42.48 9.83
N LYS A 138 15.33 42.49 8.49
CA LYS A 138 14.80 41.45 7.60
C LYS A 138 15.80 40.33 7.28
N ARG A 139 17.04 40.39 7.80
CA ARG A 139 18.07 39.37 7.51
C ARG A 139 17.70 37.98 8.02
N GLY A 140 17.09 37.88 9.20
CA GLY A 140 16.63 36.60 9.76
C GLY A 140 15.53 35.98 8.92
N GLU A 141 14.50 36.76 8.59
CA GLU A 141 13.42 36.34 7.68
C GLU A 141 13.96 35.93 6.30
N PHE A 142 14.90 36.69 5.75
CA PHE A 142 15.51 36.36 4.46
C PHE A 142 16.25 35.00 4.50
N ALA A 143 16.99 34.72 5.57
CA ALA A 143 17.66 33.44 5.76
C ALA A 143 16.67 32.27 5.90
N GLU A 144 15.58 32.45 6.64
CA GLU A 144 14.51 31.44 6.77
C GLU A 144 13.85 31.15 5.41
N LEU A 145 13.59 32.18 4.60
CA LEU A 145 13.01 32.03 3.28
C LEU A 145 13.96 31.32 2.31
N LEU A 146 15.26 31.64 2.32
CA LEU A 146 16.27 30.93 1.54
C LEU A 146 16.38 29.45 1.95
N ALA A 147 16.24 29.15 3.24
CA ALA A 147 16.21 27.78 3.73
C ALA A 147 15.01 27.00 3.20
N VAL A 148 13.81 27.60 3.20
CA VAL A 148 12.59 26.97 2.65
C VAL A 148 12.72 26.72 1.16
N GLU A 149 13.21 27.70 0.40
CA GLU A 149 13.45 27.53 -1.04
C GLU A 149 14.49 26.44 -1.32
N SER A 150 15.54 26.34 -0.50
CA SER A 150 16.56 25.29 -0.63
C SER A 150 15.97 23.90 -0.37
N LEU A 151 15.16 23.74 0.67
CA LEU A 151 14.47 22.48 0.96
C LEU A 151 13.45 22.14 -0.13
N ALA A 152 12.70 23.11 -0.65
CA ALA A 152 11.79 22.90 -1.78
C ALA A 152 12.56 22.46 -3.03
N ALA A 153 13.68 23.11 -3.35
CA ALA A 153 14.53 22.75 -4.48
C ALA A 153 14.98 21.28 -4.40
N LEU A 154 15.52 20.88 -3.24
CA LEU A 154 16.01 19.53 -3.00
C LEU A 154 14.90 18.49 -3.06
N SER A 155 13.75 18.78 -2.44
CA SER A 155 12.59 17.89 -2.43
C SER A 155 12.04 17.67 -3.84
N VAL A 156 11.85 18.74 -4.60
CA VAL A 156 11.35 18.66 -5.98
C VAL A 156 12.35 17.95 -6.88
N PHE A 157 13.65 18.25 -6.76
CA PHE A 157 14.70 17.58 -7.52
C PHE A 157 14.71 16.07 -7.25
N ALA A 158 14.68 15.66 -5.98
CA ALA A 158 14.65 14.27 -5.57
C ALA A 158 13.39 13.55 -6.09
N ASN A 159 12.21 14.11 -5.83
CA ASN A 159 10.94 13.53 -6.27
C ASN A 159 10.83 13.45 -7.80
N ALA A 160 11.23 14.49 -8.52
CA ALA A 160 11.21 14.49 -9.99
C ALA A 160 12.20 13.47 -10.56
N THR A 161 13.38 13.32 -9.96
CA THR A 161 14.37 12.32 -10.37
C THR A 161 13.81 10.91 -10.22
N SER A 162 13.28 10.57 -9.04
CA SER A 162 12.65 9.26 -8.81
C SER A 162 11.47 9.02 -9.73
N PHE A 163 10.63 10.03 -9.94
CA PHE A 163 9.44 9.93 -10.79
C PHE A 163 9.80 9.69 -12.27
N LEU A 164 10.73 10.47 -12.82
CA LEU A 164 11.14 10.37 -14.23
C LEU A 164 11.88 9.07 -14.54
N LEU A 165 12.62 8.52 -13.57
CA LEU A 165 13.36 7.26 -13.73
C LEU A 165 12.56 6.00 -13.34
N ALA A 166 11.33 6.15 -12.85
CA ALA A 166 10.53 5.04 -12.30
C ALA A 166 10.33 3.87 -13.30
N GLU A 167 10.17 4.15 -14.59
CA GLU A 167 9.99 3.14 -15.63
C GLU A 167 11.26 2.35 -15.93
N HIS A 168 12.42 2.91 -15.59
CA HIS A 168 13.73 2.32 -15.81
C HIS A 168 14.27 1.59 -14.56
N ALA A 169 13.53 1.61 -13.45
CA ALA A 169 13.92 0.91 -12.22
C ALA A 169 13.99 -0.61 -12.45
N GLY A 170 15.09 -1.24 -12.04
CA GLY A 170 15.29 -2.69 -12.02
C GLY A 170 15.07 -3.30 -10.62
N PRO A 171 15.23 -4.63 -10.46
CA PRO A 171 15.18 -5.30 -9.16
C PRO A 171 16.41 -5.03 -8.28
N GLU A 172 17.47 -4.42 -8.81
CA GLU A 172 18.71 -4.14 -8.11
C GLU A 172 18.52 -3.13 -6.97
N THR A 173 19.05 -3.46 -5.79
CA THR A 173 19.03 -2.58 -4.61
C THR A 173 20.44 -2.21 -4.21
N VAL A 174 20.68 -0.93 -3.93
CA VAL A 174 21.98 -0.41 -3.51
C VAL A 174 21.90 0.00 -2.03
N GLU A 175 22.73 -0.63 -1.19
CA GLU A 175 22.87 -0.26 0.21
C GLU A 175 23.99 0.75 0.43
N GLY A 176 23.97 1.46 1.57
CA GLY A 176 25.05 2.38 1.94
C GLY A 176 25.10 3.68 1.13
N ILE A 177 23.96 4.13 0.61
CA ILE A 177 23.79 5.47 0.06
C ILE A 177 23.87 6.52 1.18
N THR A 178 24.61 7.60 0.96
CA THR A 178 24.70 8.73 1.90
C THR A 178 23.91 9.95 1.40
N THR A 179 23.33 10.71 2.32
CA THR A 179 22.53 11.93 2.04
C THR A 179 22.76 13.01 3.11
N ASP A 180 24.03 13.32 3.34
CA ASP A 180 24.50 14.19 4.42
C ASP A 180 24.66 15.67 3.99
N GLU A 181 24.97 15.95 2.72
CA GLU A 181 25.32 17.28 2.18
C GLU A 181 24.08 18.12 1.83
N ILE A 182 23.19 18.30 2.79
CA ILE A 182 21.96 19.08 2.62
C ILE A 182 22.17 20.50 3.18
N LEU A 183 22.38 21.44 2.25
CA LEU A 183 22.61 22.84 2.54
C LEU A 183 21.32 23.66 2.44
N THR A 184 21.22 24.71 3.25
CA THR A 184 20.03 25.59 3.31
C THR A 184 20.38 27.07 3.11
N ASP A 185 21.62 27.38 2.71
CA ASP A 185 22.09 28.76 2.50
C ASP A 185 21.35 29.46 1.35
N ASN A 186 21.17 28.75 0.23
CA ASN A 186 20.43 29.18 -0.94
C ASN A 186 20.19 27.97 -1.88
N PRO A 187 19.18 28.03 -2.78
CA PRO A 187 18.82 26.91 -3.64
C PRO A 187 19.95 26.40 -4.53
N THR A 188 20.79 27.29 -5.07
CA THR A 188 21.91 26.90 -5.94
C THR A 188 22.95 26.09 -5.17
N ALA A 189 23.36 26.55 -4.00
CA ALA A 189 24.31 25.83 -3.16
C ALA A 189 23.74 24.50 -2.65
N ALA A 190 22.44 24.46 -2.34
CA ALA A 190 21.74 23.24 -1.97
C ALA A 190 21.79 22.19 -3.08
N LEU A 191 21.40 22.56 -4.30
CA LEU A 191 21.45 21.66 -5.46
C LEU A 191 22.89 21.22 -5.78
N GLN A 192 23.86 22.12 -5.69
CA GLN A 192 25.28 21.77 -5.89
C GLN A 192 25.79 20.76 -4.85
N GLY A 193 25.42 20.93 -3.56
CA GLY A 193 25.74 19.96 -2.51
C GLY A 193 25.14 18.59 -2.77
N ALA A 194 23.87 18.54 -3.19
CA ALA A 194 23.21 17.29 -3.54
C ALA A 194 23.83 16.61 -4.78
N LEU A 195 24.13 17.37 -5.84
CA LEU A 195 24.79 16.83 -7.03
C LEU A 195 26.21 16.34 -6.74
N TRP A 196 26.95 17.02 -5.85
CA TRP A 196 28.24 16.55 -5.38
C TRP A 196 28.13 15.22 -4.64
N GLU A 197 27.16 15.08 -3.73
CA GLU A 197 27.01 13.82 -3.00
C GLU A 197 26.51 12.67 -3.89
N MET A 198 25.66 12.98 -4.87
CA MET A 198 25.28 12.02 -5.90
C MET A 198 26.50 11.52 -6.70
N ASP A 199 27.41 12.42 -7.10
CA ASP A 199 28.67 12.04 -7.75
C ASP A 199 29.49 11.07 -6.88
N GLN A 200 29.55 11.31 -5.57
CA GLN A 200 30.25 10.42 -4.64
C GLN A 200 29.57 9.04 -4.51
N ASN A 201 28.24 8.99 -4.45
CA ASN A 201 27.50 7.73 -4.42
C ASN A 201 27.66 6.95 -5.74
N LEU A 202 27.59 7.62 -6.88
CA LEU A 202 27.87 7.02 -8.19
C LEU A 202 29.29 6.46 -8.26
N ALA A 203 30.28 7.20 -7.78
CA ALA A 203 31.66 6.74 -7.75
C ALA A 203 31.87 5.46 -6.92
N ARG A 204 31.05 5.24 -5.88
CA ARG A 204 31.14 4.07 -4.99
C ARG A 204 30.37 2.88 -5.54
N HIS A 205 29.20 3.11 -6.15
CA HIS A 205 28.19 2.08 -6.35
C HIS A 205 27.84 1.81 -7.82
N ALA A 206 28.00 2.79 -8.72
CA ALA A 206 27.59 2.67 -10.12
C ALA A 206 28.67 1.99 -10.98
N GLN A 207 28.73 0.65 -10.94
CA GLN A 207 29.68 -0.14 -11.72
C GLN A 207 29.18 -0.51 -13.13
N ASP A 208 27.86 -0.64 -13.29
CA ASP A 208 27.19 -0.94 -14.56
C ASP A 208 25.89 -0.12 -14.72
N ASP A 209 25.25 -0.21 -15.88
CA ASP A 209 24.03 0.54 -16.22
C ASP A 209 22.88 0.31 -15.22
N LYS A 210 22.77 -0.89 -14.65
CA LYS A 210 21.69 -1.20 -13.72
C LYS A 210 21.98 -0.60 -12.34
N ALA A 211 23.21 -0.77 -11.88
CA ALA A 211 23.70 -0.17 -10.64
C ALA A 211 23.67 1.36 -10.71
N LEU A 212 23.89 1.96 -11.88
CA LEU A 212 23.74 3.40 -12.12
C LEU A 212 22.31 3.87 -11.82
N ILE A 213 21.30 3.28 -12.46
CA ILE A 213 19.90 3.68 -12.24
C ILE A 213 19.48 3.41 -10.79
N ALA A 214 19.84 2.25 -10.24
CA ALA A 214 19.51 1.89 -8.86
C ALA A 214 20.16 2.84 -7.83
N THR A 215 21.41 3.27 -8.06
CA THR A 215 22.11 4.23 -7.20
C THR A 215 21.45 5.61 -7.23
N VAL A 216 21.07 6.10 -8.42
CA VAL A 216 20.39 7.41 -8.56
C VAL A 216 19.02 7.39 -7.89
N LEU A 217 18.24 6.32 -8.08
CA LEU A 217 16.92 6.15 -7.45
C LEU A 217 17.04 6.08 -5.92
N ALA A 218 17.96 5.26 -5.40
CA ALA A 218 18.16 5.13 -3.96
C ALA A 218 18.67 6.44 -3.32
N TYR A 219 19.53 7.20 -4.02
CA TYR A 219 19.93 8.54 -3.60
C TYR A 219 18.77 9.54 -3.58
N ALA A 220 17.95 9.56 -4.63
CA ALA A 220 16.80 10.44 -4.70
C ALA A 220 15.77 10.13 -3.60
N GLU A 221 15.47 8.85 -3.33
CA GLU A 221 14.59 8.44 -2.24
C GLU A 221 15.14 8.85 -0.86
N GLY A 222 16.44 8.61 -0.61
CA GLY A 222 17.10 9.01 0.63
C GLY A 222 17.10 10.53 0.81
N LEU A 223 17.41 11.29 -0.26
CA LEU A 223 17.44 12.75 -0.24
C LEU A 223 16.04 13.32 0.05
N ALA A 224 15.00 12.79 -0.60
CA ALA A 224 13.62 13.20 -0.34
C ALA A 224 13.23 12.98 1.13
N ALA A 225 13.53 11.80 1.69
CA ALA A 225 13.25 11.49 3.10
C ALA A 225 14.02 12.41 4.06
N ALA A 226 15.31 12.64 3.81
CA ALA A 226 16.15 13.50 4.65
C ALA A 226 15.74 14.98 4.60
N VAL A 227 15.25 15.45 3.44
CA VAL A 227 14.73 16.82 3.27
C VAL A 227 13.36 16.95 3.94
N GLN A 228 12.48 15.97 3.78
CA GLN A 228 11.17 15.95 4.42
C GLN A 228 11.30 16.03 5.95
N ALA A 229 12.20 15.23 6.54
CA ALA A 229 12.47 15.27 7.98
C ALA A 229 12.98 16.65 8.45
N ARG A 230 13.83 17.34 7.68
CA ARG A 230 14.25 18.71 8.00
C ARG A 230 13.10 19.72 7.86
N ALA A 231 12.23 19.53 6.87
CA ALA A 231 11.12 20.42 6.61
C ALA A 231 10.04 20.41 7.71
N GLU A 232 9.90 19.31 8.47
CA GLU A 232 8.95 19.21 9.59
C GLU A 232 9.18 20.26 10.68
N THR A 233 10.43 20.67 10.88
CA THR A 233 10.82 21.65 11.91
C THR A 233 11.17 23.03 11.33
N ALA A 234 11.15 23.17 10.00
CA ALA A 234 11.50 24.40 9.32
C ALA A 234 10.35 25.44 9.40
N PRO A 235 10.65 26.71 9.76
CA PRO A 235 9.66 27.77 9.73
C PRO A 235 9.28 28.12 8.28
N ARG A 236 8.14 28.79 8.08
CA ARG A 236 7.72 29.42 6.81
C ARG A 236 7.58 28.50 5.58
N THR A 237 7.41 27.19 5.79
CA THR A 237 7.19 26.20 4.72
C THR A 237 5.86 26.36 3.97
N GLY A 238 4.93 27.16 4.50
CA GLY A 238 3.58 27.36 3.96
C GLY A 238 3.50 27.81 2.50
N ALA A 239 4.51 28.55 2.01
CA ALA A 239 4.56 28.95 0.59
C ALA A 239 4.74 27.76 -0.37
N PHE A 240 5.39 26.69 0.09
CA PHE A 240 5.58 25.46 -0.68
C PHE A 240 4.49 24.42 -0.39
N THR A 241 4.12 24.21 0.89
CA THR A 241 3.12 23.20 1.28
C THR A 241 1.67 23.63 1.06
N GLY A 242 1.43 24.93 0.91
CA GLY A 242 0.13 25.54 0.63
C GLY A 242 -0.20 25.71 -0.85
N ALA A 243 0.61 25.16 -1.76
CA ALA A 243 0.29 25.02 -3.18
C ALA A 243 0.51 23.59 -3.64
N SER A 244 -0.13 23.25 -4.76
CA SER A 244 0.09 22.03 -5.51
C SER A 244 0.31 22.41 -6.97
N TRP A 245 1.36 21.88 -7.57
CA TRP A 245 1.68 22.08 -8.99
C TRP A 245 1.61 20.75 -9.74
N ARG A 246 1.46 20.81 -11.06
CA ARG A 246 1.57 19.64 -11.95
C ARG A 246 2.38 19.99 -13.18
N VAL A 247 3.36 19.15 -13.52
CA VAL A 247 4.06 19.23 -14.81
C VAL A 247 3.30 18.38 -15.81
N ALA A 248 2.47 19.01 -16.64
CA ALA A 248 1.56 18.32 -17.56
C ALA A 248 2.27 17.36 -18.52
N ALA A 249 3.46 17.74 -19.01
CA ALA A 249 4.22 16.94 -19.96
C ALA A 249 4.74 15.60 -19.41
N ASP A 250 4.97 15.51 -18.09
CA ASP A 250 5.43 14.27 -17.43
C ASP A 250 4.33 13.60 -16.61
N ASP A 251 3.17 14.25 -16.49
CA ASP A 251 2.13 13.93 -15.51
C ASP A 251 2.63 13.89 -14.06
N PHE A 252 3.55 14.79 -13.72
CA PHE A 252 4.22 14.80 -12.42
C PHE A 252 3.53 15.76 -11.43
N PRO A 253 2.86 15.26 -10.37
CA PRO A 253 2.27 16.10 -9.33
C PRO A 253 3.32 16.51 -8.29
N ILE A 254 3.23 17.75 -7.84
CA ILE A 254 4.10 18.33 -6.81
C ILE A 254 3.19 18.88 -5.71
N SER A 255 3.23 18.27 -4.53
CA SER A 255 2.39 18.65 -3.39
C SER A 255 3.24 18.80 -2.12
N GLY A 256 3.91 19.94 -1.99
CA GLY A 256 4.84 20.20 -0.88
C GLY A 256 5.96 19.14 -0.83
N PHE A 257 6.31 18.71 0.39
CA PHE A 257 7.37 17.72 0.64
C PHE A 257 6.91 16.27 0.49
N ALA A 258 5.66 16.02 0.08
CA ALA A 258 5.16 14.66 -0.09
C ALA A 258 5.83 13.99 -1.30
N PRO A 259 6.20 12.69 -1.20
CA PRO A 259 6.77 11.97 -2.33
C PRO A 259 5.73 11.85 -3.45
N ALA A 260 6.16 12.12 -4.68
CA ALA A 260 5.36 11.92 -5.87
C ALA A 260 5.66 10.53 -6.43
N THR A 261 4.66 9.65 -6.41
CA THR A 261 4.81 8.31 -6.96
C THR A 261 4.30 8.29 -8.40
N LYS A 262 5.20 8.06 -9.37
CA LYS A 262 4.76 7.57 -10.69
C LYS A 262 4.28 6.16 -10.41
N ALA A 263 3.01 5.87 -10.68
CA ALA A 263 2.43 4.59 -10.34
C ALA A 263 3.09 3.44 -11.12
N ARG A 264 4.25 2.97 -10.66
CA ARG A 264 4.52 1.54 -10.61
C ARG A 264 3.87 1.07 -9.32
N GLY A 265 2.62 0.60 -9.42
CA GLY A 265 2.29 -0.55 -8.59
C GLY A 265 3.44 -1.54 -8.83
N LYS A 266 4.16 -1.97 -7.78
CA LYS A 266 5.10 -3.08 -7.91
C LYS A 266 4.41 -4.11 -8.81
N PRO A 267 5.00 -4.54 -9.94
CA PRO A 267 4.35 -5.52 -10.79
C PRO A 267 3.93 -6.65 -9.86
N VAL A 268 2.62 -6.92 -9.85
CA VAL A 268 2.03 -7.85 -8.91
C VAL A 268 2.78 -9.17 -9.10
N GLN A 269 3.69 -9.49 -8.18
CA GLN A 269 4.53 -10.71 -8.25
C GLN A 269 3.68 -11.98 -7.99
N LEU A 270 2.36 -11.81 -7.93
CA LEU A 270 1.40 -12.84 -7.68
C LEU A 270 0.96 -13.44 -9.02
N ALA A 271 1.12 -14.75 -9.17
CA ALA A 271 0.56 -15.46 -10.32
C ALA A 271 -0.97 -15.42 -10.23
N PHE A 272 -1.62 -14.71 -11.14
CA PHE A 272 -3.08 -14.65 -11.19
C PHE A 272 -3.69 -15.99 -11.55
N LYS A 273 -4.87 -16.25 -10.99
CA LYS A 273 -5.66 -17.45 -11.22
C LYS A 273 -7.05 -17.07 -11.71
N LYS A 274 -7.60 -17.84 -12.64
CA LYS A 274 -8.99 -17.65 -13.05
C LYS A 274 -9.95 -18.37 -12.09
N PRO A 275 -11.24 -17.98 -12.03
CA PRO A 275 -12.22 -18.69 -11.21
C PRO A 275 -12.31 -20.19 -11.50
N GLU A 276 -12.08 -20.59 -12.76
CA GLU A 276 -12.07 -21.99 -13.19
C GLU A 276 -10.79 -22.73 -12.77
N GLU A 277 -9.74 -22.02 -12.34
CA GLU A 277 -8.53 -22.66 -11.79
C GLU A 277 -8.63 -22.92 -10.28
N VAL A 278 -9.71 -22.46 -9.63
CA VAL A 278 -9.94 -22.65 -8.20
C VAL A 278 -11.00 -23.72 -8.00
N VAL A 279 -10.59 -24.90 -7.55
CA VAL A 279 -11.48 -26.05 -7.33
C VAL A 279 -12.09 -26.01 -5.93
N GLY A 280 -13.40 -26.31 -5.84
CA GLY A 280 -14.16 -26.21 -4.60
C GLY A 280 -14.43 -24.77 -4.18
N ASN A 281 -14.68 -24.53 -2.89
CA ASN A 281 -14.89 -23.19 -2.33
C ASN A 281 -15.96 -22.33 -3.05
N ALA A 282 -17.02 -22.94 -3.59
CA ALA A 282 -17.99 -22.26 -4.46
C ALA A 282 -18.56 -20.96 -3.87
N ILE A 283 -18.89 -20.96 -2.57
CA ILE A 283 -19.44 -19.80 -1.87
C ILE A 283 -18.40 -18.67 -1.76
N ALA A 284 -17.18 -19.00 -1.30
CA ALA A 284 -16.11 -18.00 -1.18
C ALA A 284 -15.73 -17.42 -2.55
N LYS A 285 -15.68 -18.25 -3.61
CA LYS A 285 -15.44 -17.78 -4.99
C LYS A 285 -16.50 -16.76 -5.41
N HIS A 286 -17.77 -17.10 -5.24
CA HIS A 286 -18.89 -16.22 -5.56
C HIS A 286 -18.79 -14.87 -4.83
N GLN A 287 -18.54 -14.91 -3.52
CA GLN A 287 -18.42 -13.71 -2.70
C GLN A 287 -17.24 -12.82 -3.14
N MET A 288 -16.08 -13.41 -3.45
CA MET A 288 -14.90 -12.69 -3.94
C MET A 288 -15.11 -12.11 -5.34
N MET A 289 -15.76 -12.85 -6.25
CA MET A 289 -16.12 -12.36 -7.58
C MET A 289 -17.04 -11.14 -7.49
N ARG A 290 -18.08 -11.22 -6.65
CA ARG A 290 -19.01 -10.11 -6.40
C ARG A 290 -18.30 -8.90 -5.82
N LEU A 291 -17.46 -9.11 -4.81
CA LEU A 291 -16.69 -8.03 -4.18
C LEU A 291 -15.72 -7.36 -5.17
N SER A 292 -15.09 -8.15 -6.06
CA SER A 292 -14.20 -7.61 -7.11
C SER A 292 -14.96 -6.65 -8.05
N ARG A 293 -16.18 -7.02 -8.45
CA ARG A 293 -17.06 -6.17 -9.27
C ARG A 293 -17.56 -4.94 -8.50
N MET A 294 -17.91 -5.10 -7.22
CA MET A 294 -18.32 -3.99 -6.36
C MET A 294 -17.20 -2.95 -6.22
N LEU A 295 -15.95 -3.40 -6.10
CA LEU A 295 -14.78 -2.55 -5.89
C LEU A 295 -14.53 -1.61 -7.08
N VAL A 296 -14.62 -2.13 -8.31
CA VAL A 296 -14.37 -1.33 -9.54
C VAL A 296 -15.53 -0.42 -9.92
N ALA A 297 -16.67 -0.47 -9.21
CA ALA A 297 -17.75 0.50 -9.37
C ALA A 297 -17.42 1.88 -8.79
N TYR A 298 -16.27 2.02 -8.09
CA TYR A 298 -15.79 3.27 -7.52
C TYR A 298 -15.68 4.40 -8.56
N ASP A 299 -16.05 5.60 -8.14
CA ASP A 299 -15.96 6.82 -8.93
C ASP A 299 -14.78 7.67 -8.39
N PHE A 300 -13.76 7.87 -9.23
CA PHE A 300 -12.53 8.56 -8.84
C PHE A 300 -12.71 10.07 -8.68
N ASP A 301 -13.65 10.67 -9.41
CA ASP A 301 -13.92 12.11 -9.35
C ASP A 301 -14.63 12.47 -8.04
N ARG A 302 -15.69 11.72 -7.71
CA ARG A 302 -16.45 11.89 -6.48
C ARG A 302 -15.79 11.26 -5.26
N ARG A 303 -14.88 10.32 -5.47
CA ARG A 303 -14.23 9.50 -4.44
C ARG A 303 -15.23 8.72 -3.58
N MET A 304 -16.23 8.15 -4.23
CA MET A 304 -17.31 7.39 -3.60
C MET A 304 -17.64 6.14 -4.42
N ASN A 305 -18.18 5.13 -3.74
CA ASN A 305 -18.67 3.91 -4.38
C ASN A 305 -20.18 3.75 -4.11
N PRO A 306 -21.02 3.52 -5.12
CA PRO A 306 -22.46 3.32 -4.94
C PRO A 306 -22.81 2.21 -3.93
N PHE A 307 -22.00 1.15 -3.83
CA PHE A 307 -22.20 0.07 -2.86
C PHE A 307 -21.92 0.48 -1.41
N VAL A 308 -21.15 1.54 -1.18
CA VAL A 308 -20.97 2.12 0.16
C VAL A 308 -22.22 2.92 0.54
N GLU A 309 -22.79 3.66 -0.41
CA GLU A 309 -23.99 4.46 -0.19
C GLU A 309 -25.25 3.60 0.01
N LEU A 310 -25.45 2.61 -0.87
CA LEU A 310 -26.59 1.67 -0.78
C LEU A 310 -26.44 0.68 0.39
N GLY A 311 -25.22 0.55 0.93
CA GLY A 311 -24.83 -0.47 1.89
C GLY A 311 -24.45 -1.80 1.24
N GLY A 312 -23.81 -2.68 2.00
CA GLY A 312 -23.40 -4.00 1.53
C GLY A 312 -21.97 -4.08 0.95
N PHE A 313 -21.25 -2.95 0.83
CA PHE A 313 -19.83 -2.98 0.50
C PHE A 313 -19.00 -3.62 1.62
N THR A 314 -18.29 -4.69 1.30
CA THR A 314 -17.43 -5.41 2.25
C THR A 314 -16.03 -4.79 2.26
N TYR A 315 -15.81 -3.84 3.18
CA TYR A 315 -14.50 -3.19 3.35
C TYR A 315 -13.43 -4.12 3.93
N THR A 316 -13.83 -4.98 4.87
CA THR A 316 -12.97 -6.01 5.47
C THR A 316 -13.68 -7.35 5.44
N PHE A 317 -12.97 -8.43 5.16
CA PHE A 317 -13.49 -9.78 5.29
C PHE A 317 -12.47 -10.73 5.92
N LEU A 318 -12.97 -11.80 6.55
CA LEU A 318 -12.17 -12.88 7.11
C LEU A 318 -12.35 -14.13 6.25
N GLY A 319 -11.28 -14.58 5.60
CA GLY A 319 -11.15 -15.88 4.96
C GLY A 319 -10.64 -16.91 5.95
N ASP A 320 -11.52 -17.81 6.37
CA ASP A 320 -11.23 -18.83 7.39
C ASP A 320 -11.22 -20.22 6.75
N GLY A 321 -10.16 -20.99 6.99
CA GLY A 321 -10.01 -22.32 6.40
C GLY A 321 -8.77 -23.03 6.91
N LYS A 322 -8.86 -24.36 7.00
CA LYS A 322 -7.74 -25.22 7.42
C LYS A 322 -6.51 -25.01 6.51
N PRO A 323 -5.29 -25.35 6.98
CA PRO A 323 -4.11 -25.33 6.13
C PRO A 323 -4.33 -26.15 4.85
N GLY A 324 -3.95 -25.59 3.70
CA GLY A 324 -4.01 -26.27 2.40
C GLY A 324 -5.37 -26.24 1.67
N THR A 325 -6.35 -25.45 2.12
CA THR A 325 -7.71 -25.39 1.50
C THR A 325 -7.83 -24.44 0.30
N GLY A 326 -6.72 -23.86 -0.18
CA GLY A 326 -6.69 -23.00 -1.37
C GLY A 326 -6.88 -21.50 -1.08
N LYS A 327 -6.63 -21.02 0.15
CA LYS A 327 -6.69 -19.60 0.53
C LYS A 327 -5.82 -18.70 -0.36
N THR A 328 -4.56 -19.07 -0.54
CA THR A 328 -3.63 -18.35 -1.42
C THR A 328 -4.12 -18.33 -2.86
N THR A 329 -4.70 -19.43 -3.36
CA THR A 329 -5.26 -19.51 -4.72
C THR A 329 -6.50 -18.61 -4.87
N LEU A 330 -7.32 -18.47 -3.82
CA LEU A 330 -8.44 -17.53 -3.79
C LEU A 330 -7.97 -16.06 -3.79
N ILE A 331 -6.92 -15.73 -3.04
CA ILE A 331 -6.28 -14.40 -3.10
C ILE A 331 -5.78 -14.11 -4.52
N GLN A 332 -5.07 -15.06 -5.14
CA GLN A 332 -4.59 -14.99 -6.51
C GLN A 332 -5.73 -14.76 -7.52
N MET A 333 -6.86 -15.42 -7.29
CA MET A 333 -8.04 -15.29 -8.12
C MET A 333 -8.67 -13.91 -8.00
N MET A 334 -8.93 -13.44 -6.78
CA MET A 334 -9.53 -12.14 -6.54
C MET A 334 -8.64 -10.99 -7.05
N ALA A 335 -7.34 -11.05 -6.78
CA ALA A 335 -6.38 -10.06 -7.29
C ALA A 335 -6.33 -10.04 -8.83
N GLY A 336 -6.40 -11.22 -9.47
CA GLY A 336 -6.45 -11.33 -10.93
C GLY A 336 -7.72 -10.73 -11.52
N LEU A 337 -8.89 -11.04 -10.95
CA LEU A 337 -10.16 -10.46 -11.39
C LEU A 337 -10.17 -8.93 -11.28
N ILE A 338 -9.72 -8.38 -10.15
CA ILE A 338 -9.67 -6.94 -9.95
C ILE A 338 -8.70 -6.30 -10.96
N ASN A 339 -7.53 -6.92 -11.18
CA ASN A 339 -6.57 -6.45 -12.17
C ASN A 339 -7.19 -6.42 -13.58
N ASP A 340 -7.89 -7.47 -13.98
CA ASP A 340 -8.53 -7.57 -15.29
C ASP A 340 -9.60 -6.48 -15.45
N TYR A 341 -10.47 -6.31 -14.46
CA TYR A 341 -11.49 -5.24 -14.49
C TYR A 341 -10.88 -3.83 -14.49
N CYS A 342 -9.80 -3.61 -13.73
CA CYS A 342 -9.08 -2.33 -13.75
C CYS A 342 -8.40 -2.08 -15.10
N THR A 343 -7.88 -3.13 -15.74
CA THR A 343 -7.30 -3.04 -17.08
C THR A 343 -8.35 -2.63 -18.11
N VAL A 344 -9.56 -3.22 -18.05
CA VAL A 344 -10.70 -2.83 -18.91
C VAL A 344 -11.14 -1.39 -18.63
N GLY A 345 -11.22 -1.00 -17.36
CA GLY A 345 -11.63 0.34 -16.92
C GLY A 345 -10.60 1.44 -17.16
N GLY A 346 -9.32 1.10 -17.40
CA GLY A 346 -8.21 2.05 -17.40
C GLY A 346 -7.89 2.60 -16.00
N TYR A 347 -8.15 1.82 -14.96
CA TYR A 347 -7.98 2.23 -13.56
C TYR A 347 -6.64 1.80 -12.98
N PRO A 348 -6.01 2.62 -12.12
CA PRO A 348 -4.84 2.19 -11.37
C PRO A 348 -5.23 1.09 -10.36
N PHE A 349 -4.56 -0.05 -10.43
CA PHE A 349 -4.73 -1.14 -9.47
C PHE A 349 -3.51 -1.28 -8.56
N ARG A 350 -3.74 -1.48 -7.27
CA ARG A 350 -2.70 -1.75 -6.28
C ARG A 350 -3.06 -2.95 -5.42
N TYR A 351 -2.26 -3.99 -5.54
CA TYR A 351 -2.23 -5.11 -4.61
C TYR A 351 -1.08 -4.95 -3.63
N ALA A 352 -1.35 -5.17 -2.34
CA ALA A 352 -0.32 -5.28 -1.33
C ALA A 352 -0.66 -6.41 -0.37
N ASN A 353 0.37 -7.07 0.17
CA ASN A 353 0.22 -8.09 1.19
C ASN A 353 0.99 -7.67 2.45
N LEU A 354 0.36 -7.80 3.61
CA LEU A 354 1.00 -7.72 4.91
C LEU A 354 1.22 -9.14 5.41
N SER A 355 2.47 -9.50 5.63
CA SER A 355 2.88 -10.85 6.03
C SER A 355 3.90 -10.78 7.18
N ILE A 356 4.37 -11.95 7.63
CA ILE A 356 5.35 -12.06 8.73
C ILE A 356 6.64 -11.29 8.42
N ASP A 357 7.02 -11.16 7.15
CA ASP A 357 8.21 -10.39 6.73
C ASP A 357 8.12 -8.89 7.11
N ASN A 358 6.91 -8.39 7.39
CA ASN A 358 6.69 -7.02 7.82
C ASN A 358 6.83 -6.82 9.34
N VAL A 359 6.93 -7.93 10.09
CA VAL A 359 7.16 -7.94 11.54
C VAL A 359 8.66 -7.78 11.80
N ASP A 360 9.02 -6.62 12.32
CA ASP A 360 10.38 -6.27 12.69
C ASP A 360 10.57 -6.36 14.22
N SER A 361 11.79 -6.73 14.61
CA SER A 361 12.23 -6.75 16.01
C SER A 361 12.53 -5.35 16.57
N TYR A 362 12.71 -4.34 15.72
CA TYR A 362 12.87 -2.95 16.12
C TYR A 362 11.52 -2.32 16.50
N GLN A 363 11.46 -1.78 17.72
CA GLN A 363 10.26 -1.16 18.28
C GLN A 363 9.74 -0.02 17.38
N GLY A 364 8.43 -0.01 17.11
CA GLY A 364 7.76 0.98 16.28
C GLY A 364 7.85 0.73 14.77
N LYS A 365 8.81 -0.08 14.28
CA LYS A 365 8.98 -0.31 12.85
C LYS A 365 7.87 -1.19 12.27
N SER A 366 7.45 -2.22 13.01
CA SER A 366 6.31 -3.07 12.65
C SER A 366 5.03 -2.24 12.47
N GLY A 367 4.75 -1.33 13.40
CA GLY A 367 3.62 -0.39 13.28
C GLY A 367 3.73 0.56 12.08
N GLN A 368 4.93 1.10 11.81
CA GLN A 368 5.16 1.95 10.64
C GLN A 368 4.94 1.20 9.32
N ASN A 369 5.45 -0.02 9.22
CA ASN A 369 5.28 -0.88 8.04
C ASN A 369 3.79 -1.17 7.80
N ALA A 370 3.03 -1.52 8.86
CA ALA A 370 1.60 -1.72 8.77
C ALA A 370 0.85 -0.45 8.36
N ARG A 371 1.21 0.73 8.88
CA ARG A 371 0.60 2.00 8.47
C ARG A 371 0.89 2.32 7.00
N ALA A 372 2.12 2.11 6.55
CA ALA A 372 2.51 2.31 5.16
C ALA A 372 1.73 1.37 4.22
N PHE A 373 1.58 0.10 4.61
CA PHE A 373 0.74 -0.87 3.92
C PHE A 373 -0.71 -0.37 3.80
N ILE A 374 -1.36 -0.03 4.91
CA ILE A 374 -2.75 0.46 4.90
C ILE A 374 -2.89 1.71 4.02
N ASN A 375 -2.03 2.72 4.22
CA ASN A 375 -2.08 3.98 3.48
C ASN A 375 -1.89 3.77 1.98
N SER A 376 -1.03 2.84 1.58
CA SER A 376 -0.84 2.52 0.17
C SER A 376 -2.09 1.92 -0.46
N VAL A 377 -2.82 1.05 0.25
CA VAL A 377 -4.00 0.35 -0.27
C VAL A 377 -5.23 1.27 -0.31
N ILE A 378 -5.42 2.13 0.69
CA ILE A 378 -6.60 3.02 0.77
C ILE A 378 -6.49 4.30 -0.07
N ASP A 379 -5.38 4.50 -0.77
CA ASP A 379 -5.11 5.66 -1.61
C ASP A 379 -6.31 5.96 -2.55
N PRO A 380 -6.97 7.14 -2.43
CA PRO A 380 -8.16 7.45 -3.21
C PRO A 380 -7.97 7.45 -4.73
N GLY A 381 -6.72 7.53 -5.21
CA GLY A 381 -6.37 7.50 -6.63
C GLY A 381 -6.22 6.11 -7.22
N VAL A 382 -6.39 5.04 -6.44
CA VAL A 382 -6.25 3.65 -6.92
C VAL A 382 -7.40 2.75 -6.44
N ILE A 383 -7.63 1.67 -7.18
CA ILE A 383 -8.35 0.50 -6.67
C ILE A 383 -7.38 -0.34 -5.86
N GLY A 384 -7.66 -0.51 -4.57
CA GLY A 384 -6.80 -1.20 -3.62
C GLY A 384 -7.33 -2.58 -3.22
N PHE A 385 -6.45 -3.58 -3.26
CA PHE A 385 -6.69 -4.86 -2.59
C PHE A 385 -5.54 -5.18 -1.62
N GLY A 386 -5.83 -5.12 -0.33
CA GLY A 386 -4.89 -5.44 0.73
C GLY A 386 -5.16 -6.81 1.31
N THR A 387 -4.15 -7.67 1.37
CA THR A 387 -4.26 -8.96 2.07
C THR A 387 -3.41 -9.00 3.31
N ILE A 388 -3.89 -9.75 4.31
CA ILE A 388 -3.22 -10.02 5.57
C ILE A 388 -3.23 -11.53 5.68
N ASP A 389 -2.21 -12.17 5.11
CA ASP A 389 -2.07 -13.63 5.13
C ASP A 389 -1.48 -14.09 6.47
N ASP A 390 -1.93 -15.25 6.96
CA ASP A 390 -1.62 -15.76 8.29
C ASP A 390 -1.81 -14.69 9.40
N ILE A 391 -2.98 -14.04 9.43
CA ILE A 391 -3.30 -13.00 10.42
C ILE A 391 -3.08 -13.48 11.87
N ASP A 392 -3.30 -14.77 12.13
CA ASP A 392 -3.01 -15.43 13.41
C ASP A 392 -1.54 -15.36 13.84
N GLN A 393 -0.62 -15.21 12.89
CA GLN A 393 0.82 -15.09 13.14
C GLN A 393 1.31 -13.64 13.18
N ILE A 394 0.55 -12.68 12.65
CA ILE A 394 0.99 -11.27 12.59
C ILE A 394 0.20 -10.34 13.50
N ALA A 395 -0.97 -10.75 13.96
CA ALA A 395 -1.81 -10.03 14.90
C ALA A 395 -2.12 -10.90 16.12
N GLY A 396 -1.53 -10.56 17.27
CA GLY A 396 -1.72 -11.28 18.52
C GLY A 396 -3.02 -10.92 19.26
N LYS A 397 -3.59 -11.89 19.99
CA LYS A 397 -4.72 -11.68 20.89
C LYS A 397 -4.32 -10.81 22.09
N ARG A 398 -5.13 -9.81 22.43
CA ARG A 398 -4.83 -8.89 23.53
C ARG A 398 -4.72 -9.62 24.87
N GLY A 399 -3.63 -9.34 25.62
CA GLY A 399 -3.39 -9.93 26.94
C GLY A 399 -2.67 -11.28 26.91
N ASP A 400 -2.40 -11.84 25.72
CA ASP A 400 -1.57 -13.01 25.59
C ASP A 400 -0.09 -12.64 25.86
N LYS A 401 0.49 -13.26 26.88
CA LYS A 401 1.90 -13.05 27.27
C LYS A 401 2.87 -13.59 26.23
N GLN A 402 2.41 -14.42 25.28
CA GLN A 402 3.25 -15.00 24.22
C GLN A 402 3.31 -14.14 22.94
N SER A 403 2.46 -13.11 22.81
CA SER A 403 2.47 -12.22 21.62
C SER A 403 3.64 -11.23 21.66
N SER A 404 4.34 -11.07 20.54
CA SER A 404 5.48 -10.15 20.41
C SER A 404 5.06 -8.68 20.41
N SER A 405 5.98 -7.77 20.75
CA SER A 405 5.72 -6.33 20.70
C SER A 405 5.36 -5.86 19.28
N GLY A 406 6.03 -6.39 18.26
CA GLY A 406 5.75 -6.10 16.85
C GLY A 406 4.33 -6.52 16.43
N GLN A 407 3.87 -7.71 16.85
CA GLN A 407 2.51 -8.16 16.60
C GLN A 407 1.47 -7.24 17.27
N GLN A 408 1.72 -6.80 18.51
CA GLN A 408 0.83 -5.88 19.21
C GLN A 408 0.72 -4.51 18.52
N GLU A 409 1.84 -3.99 18.00
CA GLU A 409 1.86 -2.76 17.21
C GLU A 409 1.04 -2.88 15.93
N ILE A 410 1.20 -3.99 15.19
CA ILE A 410 0.42 -4.27 13.98
C ILE A 410 -1.07 -4.37 14.31
N THR A 411 -1.43 -5.15 15.34
CA THR A 411 -2.82 -5.27 15.80
C THR A 411 -3.42 -3.89 16.10
N ALA A 412 -2.67 -2.99 16.76
CA ALA A 412 -3.15 -1.63 17.04
C ALA A 412 -3.44 -0.82 15.77
N VAL A 413 -2.55 -0.91 14.76
CA VAL A 413 -2.74 -0.24 13.47
C VAL A 413 -3.93 -0.81 12.70
N LEU A 414 -4.09 -2.13 12.64
CA LEU A 414 -5.23 -2.76 11.98
C LEU A 414 -6.56 -2.37 12.62
N MET A 415 -6.59 -2.26 13.95
CA MET A 415 -7.78 -1.80 14.69
C MET A 415 -8.18 -0.38 14.35
N GLU A 416 -7.19 0.52 14.25
CA GLU A 416 -7.38 1.91 13.85
C GLU A 416 -7.85 1.99 12.38
N ALA A 417 -7.28 1.17 11.51
CA ALA A 417 -7.57 1.18 10.08
C ALA A 417 -8.96 0.62 9.73
N PHE A 418 -9.44 -0.39 10.44
CA PHE A 418 -10.67 -1.12 10.09
C PHE A 418 -11.92 -0.66 10.83
N ALA A 419 -11.77 -0.03 11.99
CA ALA A 419 -12.91 0.54 12.73
C ALA A 419 -12.50 1.64 13.72
N GLY A 420 -11.47 2.42 13.40
CA GLY A 420 -11.13 3.62 14.15
C GLY A 420 -12.20 4.70 13.96
N ALA A 421 -12.32 5.61 14.92
CA ALA A 421 -13.24 6.75 14.82
C ALA A 421 -12.96 7.65 13.58
N SER A 422 -11.76 7.54 13.02
CA SER A 422 -11.26 8.26 11.84
C SER A 422 -11.28 7.43 10.55
N THR A 423 -11.73 6.17 10.55
CA THR A 423 -11.77 5.33 9.35
C THR A 423 -12.81 5.85 8.35
N ILE A 424 -12.37 6.19 7.13
CA ILE A 424 -13.25 6.61 6.03
C ILE A 424 -13.27 5.51 4.98
N VAL A 425 -14.41 4.82 4.85
CA VAL A 425 -14.63 3.81 3.81
C VAL A 425 -15.19 4.50 2.57
N ARG A 426 -14.37 4.65 1.52
CA ARG A 426 -14.80 5.24 0.23
C ARG A 426 -15.29 4.19 -0.77
N GLY A 427 -14.91 2.93 -0.56
CA GLY A 427 -15.22 1.82 -1.45
C GLY A 427 -14.26 1.66 -2.63
N ASN A 428 -13.09 2.30 -2.60
CA ASN A 428 -11.97 2.06 -3.53
C ASN A 428 -11.04 0.95 -3.07
N ALA A 429 -11.14 0.51 -1.81
CA ALA A 429 -10.26 -0.49 -1.23
C ALA A 429 -11.03 -1.56 -0.46
N THR A 430 -10.50 -2.77 -0.44
CA THR A 430 -10.96 -3.86 0.43
C THR A 430 -9.80 -4.63 1.03
N PHE A 431 -9.99 -5.16 2.24
CA PHE A 431 -8.99 -5.91 2.99
C PHE A 431 -9.45 -7.35 3.28
N GLY A 432 -8.66 -8.33 2.82
CA GLY A 432 -8.85 -9.74 3.15
C GLY A 432 -7.91 -10.19 4.26
N MET A 433 -8.45 -10.58 5.41
CA MET A 433 -7.71 -11.23 6.49
C MET A 433 -7.84 -12.74 6.32
N PHE A 434 -6.74 -13.46 6.27
CA PHE A 434 -6.76 -14.91 6.04
C PHE A 434 -6.08 -15.64 7.20
N SER A 435 -6.74 -16.66 7.75
CA SER A 435 -6.24 -17.41 8.90
C SER A 435 -6.44 -18.90 8.77
N ASN A 436 -5.55 -19.67 9.40
CA ASN A 436 -5.74 -21.10 9.63
C ASN A 436 -6.59 -21.41 10.86
N TYR A 437 -6.65 -20.47 11.82
CA TYR A 437 -7.23 -20.65 13.15
C TYR A 437 -7.97 -19.37 13.54
N ALA A 438 -9.20 -19.18 13.07
CA ALA A 438 -9.96 -17.95 13.34
C ALA A 438 -10.16 -17.65 14.84
N GLU A 439 -10.13 -18.68 15.69
CA GLU A 439 -10.21 -18.59 17.15
C GLU A 439 -8.99 -17.91 17.80
N SER A 440 -7.84 -17.92 17.12
CA SER A 440 -6.59 -17.32 17.62
C SER A 440 -6.50 -15.82 17.33
N ILE A 441 -7.36 -15.30 16.44
CA ILE A 441 -7.44 -13.89 16.09
C ILE A 441 -8.07 -13.10 17.24
N ASP A 442 -7.61 -11.86 17.44
CA ASP A 442 -8.25 -10.94 18.37
C ASP A 442 -9.76 -10.78 18.09
N ASP A 443 -10.57 -10.93 19.13
CA ASP A 443 -12.03 -10.92 19.05
C ASP A 443 -12.57 -9.64 18.41
N ALA A 444 -11.91 -8.50 18.63
CA ALA A 444 -12.35 -7.25 18.02
C ALA A 444 -12.04 -7.20 16.52
N LEU A 445 -10.95 -7.78 16.01
CA LEU A 445 -10.70 -7.86 14.55
C LEU A 445 -11.72 -8.80 13.91
N ARG A 446 -11.95 -9.95 14.54
CA ARG A 446 -12.91 -10.95 14.07
C ARG A 446 -14.32 -10.37 13.97
N GLN A 447 -14.80 -9.69 15.02
CA GLN A 447 -16.12 -9.04 15.04
C GLN A 447 -16.25 -7.84 14.08
N ARG A 448 -15.13 -7.28 13.61
CA ARG A 448 -15.10 -6.13 12.70
C ARG A 448 -14.96 -6.53 11.23
N ALA A 449 -14.79 -7.81 10.92
CA ALA A 449 -14.84 -8.29 9.56
C ALA A 449 -16.28 -8.13 9.03
N GLY A 450 -16.48 -7.30 8.02
CA GLY A 450 -17.78 -7.08 7.37
C GLY A 450 -18.29 -8.27 6.53
N GLY A 451 -17.46 -9.31 6.35
CA GLY A 451 -17.84 -10.59 5.74
C GLY A 451 -16.97 -11.73 6.27
N ARG A 452 -17.52 -12.95 6.30
CA ARG A 452 -16.77 -14.16 6.64
C ARG A 452 -16.93 -15.18 5.52
N PHE A 453 -15.82 -15.54 4.90
CA PHE A 453 -15.77 -16.45 3.77
C PHE A 453 -15.16 -17.76 4.26
N LEU A 454 -15.97 -18.81 4.28
CA LEU A 454 -15.51 -20.14 4.68
C LEU A 454 -14.79 -20.81 3.50
N ILE A 455 -13.55 -21.24 3.73
CA ILE A 455 -12.64 -21.78 2.74
C ILE A 455 -12.31 -23.23 3.13
N ASP A 456 -13.23 -24.13 2.80
CA ASP A 456 -13.17 -25.55 3.17
C ASP A 456 -12.32 -26.39 2.21
N GLY A 457 -12.02 -25.89 1.02
CA GLY A 457 -11.36 -26.64 -0.05
C GLY A 457 -12.31 -27.57 -0.81
N PRO A 458 -11.77 -28.59 -1.51
CA PRO A 458 -12.56 -29.59 -2.23
C PRO A 458 -13.31 -30.51 -1.25
N LYS A 459 -14.60 -30.79 -1.51
CA LYS A 459 -15.44 -31.63 -0.63
C LYS A 459 -15.94 -32.91 -1.29
N THR A 460 -16.26 -32.83 -2.58
CA THR A 460 -16.92 -33.90 -3.32
C THR A 460 -15.92 -34.71 -4.14
N GLN A 461 -16.27 -35.95 -4.51
CA GLN A 461 -15.46 -36.75 -5.44
C GLN A 461 -15.17 -35.99 -6.74
N ALA A 462 -16.16 -35.25 -7.26
CA ALA A 462 -16.02 -34.38 -8.41
C ALA A 462 -14.92 -33.32 -8.22
N ASP A 463 -14.89 -32.64 -7.06
CA ASP A 463 -13.82 -31.67 -6.74
C ASP A 463 -12.43 -32.34 -6.71
N TYR A 464 -12.33 -33.55 -6.16
CA TYR A 464 -11.06 -34.28 -6.12
C TYR A 464 -10.58 -34.73 -7.51
N ILE A 465 -11.50 -35.05 -8.43
CA ILE A 465 -11.18 -35.34 -9.83
C ILE A 465 -10.69 -34.06 -10.52
N ASP A 466 -11.39 -32.95 -10.33
CA ASP A 466 -11.06 -31.64 -10.92
C ASP A 466 -9.67 -31.13 -10.46
N ILE A 467 -9.38 -31.18 -9.15
CA ILE A 467 -8.07 -30.72 -8.63
C ILE A 467 -6.93 -31.62 -9.11
N LEU A 468 -7.15 -32.94 -9.19
CA LEU A 468 -6.15 -33.88 -9.68
C LEU A 468 -5.86 -33.64 -11.17
N ALA A 469 -6.90 -33.46 -11.99
CA ALA A 469 -6.75 -33.15 -13.41
C ALA A 469 -6.02 -31.81 -13.63
N LEU A 470 -6.32 -30.78 -12.81
CA LEU A 470 -5.67 -29.48 -12.89
C LEU A 470 -4.18 -29.56 -12.53
N LEU A 471 -3.82 -30.29 -11.47
CA LEU A 471 -2.44 -30.43 -10.99
C LEU A 471 -1.58 -31.35 -11.86
N LEU A 472 -2.14 -32.44 -12.39
CA LEU A 472 -1.47 -33.32 -13.36
C LEU A 472 -1.18 -32.59 -14.69
N GLY A 473 -2.00 -31.60 -15.02
CA GLY A 473 -1.88 -30.82 -16.25
C GLY A 473 -2.08 -31.70 -17.49
N LYS A 474 -1.52 -31.27 -18.63
CA LYS A 474 -1.77 -31.94 -19.93
C LYS A 474 -0.75 -33.02 -20.29
N ARG A 475 0.17 -33.38 -19.39
CA ARG A 475 1.31 -34.28 -19.69
C ARG A 475 1.02 -35.73 -19.30
N HIS A 476 -0.19 -36.22 -19.60
CA HIS A 476 -0.58 -37.61 -19.41
C HIS A 476 -1.71 -37.98 -20.39
N GLU A 477 -1.90 -39.29 -20.60
CA GLU A 477 -2.97 -39.85 -21.46
C GLU A 477 -4.09 -40.52 -20.66
N ILE A 478 -4.07 -40.39 -19.32
CA ILE A 478 -5.10 -40.95 -18.43
C ILE A 478 -6.46 -40.32 -18.76
N PRO A 479 -7.50 -41.10 -19.16
CA PRO A 479 -8.83 -40.58 -19.44
C PRO A 479 -9.57 -40.21 -18.13
N VAL A 480 -10.37 -39.15 -18.18
CA VAL A 480 -11.12 -38.63 -17.01
C VAL A 480 -12.28 -39.52 -16.55
N GLY A 481 -12.72 -40.45 -17.42
CA GLY A 481 -13.87 -41.32 -17.14
C GLY A 481 -15.21 -40.61 -17.34
N ASP A 482 -16.26 -41.09 -16.66
CA ASP A 482 -17.60 -40.50 -16.68
C ASP A 482 -17.67 -39.28 -15.75
N HIS A 483 -16.92 -38.24 -16.10
CA HIS A 483 -16.85 -36.99 -15.36
C HIS A 483 -16.64 -35.80 -16.31
N GLU A 484 -17.50 -34.80 -16.22
CA GLU A 484 -17.35 -33.53 -16.93
C GLU A 484 -16.54 -32.56 -16.06
N LEU A 485 -15.26 -32.37 -16.42
CA LEU A 485 -14.34 -31.49 -15.69
C LEU A 485 -14.95 -30.09 -15.46
N MET A 486 -14.81 -29.59 -14.23
CA MET A 486 -15.20 -28.24 -13.81
C MET A 486 -16.70 -27.92 -13.82
N LYS A 487 -17.58 -28.84 -14.22
CA LYS A 487 -19.03 -28.58 -14.30
C LYS A 487 -19.70 -28.37 -12.94
N ALA A 488 -19.23 -29.09 -11.91
CA ALA A 488 -19.72 -28.95 -10.55
C ALA A 488 -19.42 -27.57 -9.93
N GLN A 489 -18.56 -26.76 -10.58
CA GLN A 489 -18.22 -25.42 -10.12
C GLN A 489 -19.29 -24.37 -10.46
N ALA A 490 -20.37 -24.72 -11.16
CA ALA A 490 -21.48 -23.81 -11.46
C ALA A 490 -22.29 -23.48 -10.18
N ILE A 491 -22.17 -22.22 -9.75
CA ILE A 491 -22.35 -21.71 -8.37
C ILE A 491 -23.79 -21.75 -7.80
N LYS A 492 -24.83 -22.12 -8.56
CA LYS A 492 -26.21 -21.68 -8.25
C LYS A 492 -26.97 -22.39 -7.12
N THR A 493 -26.61 -23.62 -6.72
CA THR A 493 -27.54 -24.45 -5.90
C THR A 493 -27.26 -24.43 -4.38
N ALA A 494 -26.01 -24.25 -3.94
CA ALA A 494 -25.63 -24.51 -2.55
C ALA A 494 -26.01 -23.40 -1.53
N VAL A 495 -26.29 -22.18 -1.97
CA VAL A 495 -26.52 -21.03 -1.08
C VAL A 495 -27.96 -20.99 -0.54
N ALA A 496 -28.95 -21.47 -1.31
CA ALA A 496 -30.35 -21.44 -0.92
C ALA A 496 -30.64 -22.37 0.27
N ASP A 497 -30.11 -23.60 0.23
CA ASP A 497 -30.38 -24.65 1.21
C ASP A 497 -29.87 -24.30 2.64
N SER A 498 -28.78 -23.55 2.75
CA SER A 498 -28.21 -23.14 4.04
C SER A 498 -29.04 -22.03 4.73
N LEU A 499 -29.83 -21.27 3.98
CA LEU A 499 -30.56 -20.11 4.49
C LEU A 499 -31.94 -20.48 5.04
N GLU A 500 -32.60 -21.48 4.44
CA GLU A 500 -33.87 -22.01 4.97
C GLU A 500 -33.70 -22.60 6.38
N ALA A 501 -32.52 -23.12 6.70
CA ALA A 501 -32.19 -23.68 8.01
C ALA A 501 -32.18 -22.65 9.16
N HIS A 502 -32.22 -21.34 8.86
CA HIS A 502 -32.26 -20.26 9.85
C HIS A 502 -33.66 -19.64 10.04
N ASN A 503 -34.69 -20.21 9.40
CA ASN A 503 -36.09 -19.81 9.65
C ASN A 503 -36.51 -20.01 11.11
N ARG A 504 -35.80 -20.87 11.84
CA ARG A 504 -35.92 -21.05 13.28
C ARG A 504 -34.52 -21.11 13.90
N PRO A 505 -34.32 -20.64 15.14
CA PRO A 505 -33.07 -20.83 15.87
C PRO A 505 -32.69 -22.30 16.00
N GLN A 506 -31.39 -22.57 15.98
CA GLN A 506 -30.83 -23.92 16.12
C GLN A 506 -30.35 -24.21 17.54
N GLU A 507 -29.85 -23.19 18.24
CA GLU A 507 -29.38 -23.35 19.61
C GLU A 507 -30.54 -23.43 20.60
N ALA A 508 -30.47 -24.38 21.54
CA ALA A 508 -31.58 -24.71 22.42
C ALA A 508 -32.05 -23.50 23.27
N GLY A 509 -31.11 -22.69 23.75
CA GLY A 509 -31.41 -21.47 24.52
C GLY A 509 -32.13 -20.41 23.69
N LEU A 510 -31.66 -20.15 22.46
CA LEU A 510 -32.28 -19.17 21.58
C LEU A 510 -33.65 -19.64 21.04
N ALA A 511 -33.80 -20.94 20.80
CA ALA A 511 -35.07 -21.54 20.39
C ALA A 511 -36.17 -21.31 21.42
N GLN A 512 -35.87 -21.38 22.72
CA GLN A 512 -36.84 -21.07 23.78
C GLN A 512 -37.29 -19.61 23.74
N VAL A 513 -36.36 -18.66 23.59
CA VAL A 513 -36.67 -17.23 23.47
C VAL A 513 -37.53 -16.96 22.25
N TRP A 514 -37.23 -17.60 21.11
CA TRP A 514 -38.04 -17.50 19.90
C TRP A 514 -39.46 -18.03 20.12
N ASP A 515 -39.61 -19.22 20.70
CA ASP A 515 -40.92 -19.83 20.95
C ASP A 515 -41.77 -18.98 21.92
N GLU A 516 -41.17 -18.40 22.97
CA GLU A 516 -41.85 -17.47 23.88
C GLU A 516 -42.34 -16.19 23.18
N VAL A 517 -41.52 -15.63 22.30
CA VAL A 517 -41.86 -14.38 21.59
C VAL A 517 -42.94 -14.64 20.54
N VAL A 518 -42.79 -15.70 19.74
CA VAL A 518 -43.78 -16.07 18.71
C VAL A 518 -45.11 -16.51 19.33
N SER A 519 -45.09 -17.20 20.48
CA SER A 519 -46.34 -17.56 21.18
C SER A 519 -47.08 -16.35 21.74
N ARG A 520 -46.36 -15.28 22.13
CA ARG A 520 -46.96 -14.03 22.64
C ARG A 520 -47.44 -13.09 21.52
N LEU A 521 -46.67 -12.95 20.45
CA LEU A 521 -46.90 -11.94 19.40
C LEU A 521 -47.49 -12.51 18.11
N GLY A 522 -47.43 -13.82 17.89
CA GLY A 522 -47.71 -14.43 16.60
C GLY A 522 -46.50 -14.35 15.64
N PRO A 523 -46.70 -14.60 14.33
CA PRO A 523 -45.66 -14.43 13.32
C PRO A 523 -45.11 -13.00 13.31
N LEU A 524 -43.78 -12.86 13.21
CA LEU A 524 -43.13 -11.54 13.21
C LEU A 524 -43.32 -10.85 11.86
N GLU A 525 -44.14 -9.80 11.81
CA GLU A 525 -44.50 -9.10 10.56
C GLU A 525 -44.12 -7.61 10.56
N SER A 526 -43.89 -7.01 11.73
CA SER A 526 -43.55 -5.59 11.87
C SER A 526 -42.21 -5.34 12.55
N LEU A 527 -41.62 -4.16 12.33
CA LEU A 527 -40.41 -3.73 13.04
C LEU A 527 -40.58 -3.71 14.57
N ALA A 528 -41.80 -3.51 15.07
CA ALA A 528 -42.09 -3.56 16.50
C ALA A 528 -41.96 -5.01 17.03
N ASP A 529 -42.41 -6.00 16.26
CA ASP A 529 -42.29 -7.42 16.63
C ASP A 529 -40.82 -7.87 16.64
N PHE A 530 -40.06 -7.48 15.62
CA PHE A 530 -38.61 -7.71 15.58
C PHE A 530 -37.87 -6.97 16.69
N GLY A 531 -38.30 -5.75 17.05
CA GLY A 531 -37.75 -5.01 18.18
C GLY A 531 -38.01 -5.73 19.51
N ALA A 532 -39.21 -6.29 19.70
CA ALA A 532 -39.54 -7.09 20.87
C ALA A 532 -38.74 -8.40 20.93
N TYR A 533 -38.49 -9.02 19.76
CA TYR A 533 -37.65 -10.21 19.67
C TYR A 533 -36.19 -9.90 20.04
N LEU A 534 -35.59 -8.87 19.44
CA LEU A 534 -34.23 -8.41 19.75
C LEU A 534 -34.06 -8.06 21.23
N HIS A 535 -35.06 -7.42 21.84
CA HIS A 535 -35.05 -7.12 23.27
C HIS A 535 -35.11 -8.39 24.13
N ALA A 536 -35.92 -9.38 23.76
CA ALA A 536 -35.97 -10.66 24.46
C ALA A 536 -34.62 -11.40 24.40
N ILE A 537 -33.93 -11.37 23.26
CA ILE A 537 -32.56 -11.90 23.14
C ILE A 537 -31.62 -11.17 24.11
N SER A 538 -31.68 -9.84 24.18
CA SER A 538 -30.81 -9.05 25.09
C SER A 538 -31.04 -9.32 26.57
N LEU A 539 -32.24 -9.78 26.96
CA LEU A 539 -32.53 -10.19 28.33
C LEU A 539 -32.00 -11.61 28.63
N ALA A 540 -31.88 -12.46 27.61
CA ALA A 540 -31.37 -13.81 27.73
C ALA A 540 -29.84 -13.88 27.63
N ASP A 541 -29.20 -12.94 26.95
CA ASP A 541 -27.74 -12.82 26.84
C ASP A 541 -27.28 -11.36 26.96
N GLU A 542 -26.60 -11.06 28.08
CA GLU A 542 -26.07 -9.72 28.39
C GLU A 542 -25.02 -9.22 27.38
N ARG A 543 -24.41 -10.10 26.58
CA ARG A 543 -23.44 -9.73 25.53
C ARG A 543 -24.13 -9.20 24.28
N PHE A 544 -25.44 -9.45 24.12
CA PHE A 544 -26.21 -8.96 22.98
C PHE A 544 -26.51 -7.46 23.14
N THR A 545 -25.62 -6.63 22.60
CA THR A 545 -25.67 -5.16 22.72
C THR A 545 -26.10 -4.48 21.42
N GLY A 546 -26.21 -3.15 21.43
CA GLY A 546 -26.50 -2.36 20.21
C GLY A 546 -25.54 -2.60 19.03
N ARG A 547 -24.31 -3.08 19.29
CA ARG A 547 -23.38 -3.51 18.24
C ARG A 547 -23.91 -4.74 17.48
N ALA A 548 -24.55 -5.69 18.16
CA ALA A 548 -25.16 -6.85 17.52
C ALA A 548 -26.28 -6.43 16.56
N ILE A 549 -27.15 -5.51 16.98
CA ILE A 549 -28.23 -4.96 16.13
C ILE A 549 -27.67 -4.30 14.87
N LYS A 550 -26.59 -3.51 15.02
CA LYS A 550 -25.90 -2.91 13.87
C LYS A 550 -25.35 -3.99 12.94
N ASN A 551 -24.66 -5.00 13.46
CA ASN A 551 -24.08 -6.09 12.66
C ASN A 551 -25.14 -6.89 11.90
N ILE A 552 -26.26 -7.22 12.56
CA ILE A 552 -27.42 -7.87 11.92
C ILE A 552 -27.97 -7.00 10.80
N THR A 553 -28.14 -5.70 11.04
CA THR A 553 -28.63 -4.74 10.03
C THR A 553 -27.69 -4.66 8.83
N ASP A 554 -26.38 -4.63 9.07
CA ASP A 554 -25.37 -4.61 8.02
C ASP A 554 -25.38 -5.91 7.20
N ALA A 555 -25.59 -7.07 7.85
CA ALA A 555 -25.75 -8.37 7.18
C ALA A 555 -27.02 -8.43 6.31
N ILE A 556 -28.15 -7.92 6.80
CA ILE A 556 -29.40 -7.81 6.02
C ILE A 556 -29.20 -6.94 4.79
N LYS A 557 -28.52 -5.78 4.93
CA LYS A 557 -28.17 -4.92 3.78
C LYS A 557 -27.26 -5.63 2.79
N ALA A 558 -26.23 -6.34 3.28
CA ALA A 558 -25.34 -7.11 2.43
C ALA A 558 -26.07 -8.23 1.67
N ARG A 559 -27.11 -8.82 2.27
CA ARG A 559 -27.97 -9.83 1.63
C ARG A 559 -28.96 -9.23 0.62
N ALA A 560 -29.50 -8.04 0.90
CA ALA A 560 -30.30 -7.30 -0.09
C ALA A 560 -29.49 -6.94 -1.35
N MET A 561 -28.17 -6.82 -1.19
CA MET A 561 -27.20 -6.59 -2.26
C MET A 561 -26.57 -7.88 -2.80
N ASP A 562 -27.17 -9.04 -2.50
CA ASP A 562 -26.73 -10.34 -3.02
C ASP A 562 -27.38 -10.65 -4.38
N PHE A 563 -26.84 -10.00 -5.41
CA PHE A 563 -27.18 -10.21 -6.81
C PHE A 563 -25.91 -10.25 -7.67
N ASP A 564 -26.02 -10.95 -8.80
CA ASP A 564 -24.98 -10.96 -9.82
C ASP A 564 -25.12 -9.73 -10.71
N MET A 565 -24.06 -8.95 -10.81
CA MET A 565 -23.96 -7.89 -11.83
C MET A 565 -23.72 -8.54 -13.20
N PRO A 566 -24.35 -8.06 -14.29
CA PRO A 566 -24.16 -8.60 -15.63
C PRO A 566 -22.69 -8.59 -16.07
N ASP A 567 -22.23 -9.66 -16.73
CA ASP A 567 -20.85 -9.76 -17.21
C ASP A 567 -20.53 -8.69 -18.26
N GLU A 568 -21.50 -8.34 -19.10
CA GLU A 568 -21.43 -7.28 -20.13
C GLU A 568 -20.98 -5.92 -19.57
N TRP A 569 -21.22 -5.65 -18.28
CA TRP A 569 -20.79 -4.41 -17.61
C TRP A 569 -19.27 -4.29 -17.44
N PHE A 570 -18.55 -5.40 -17.57
CA PHE A 570 -17.12 -5.51 -17.28
C PHE A 570 -16.29 -6.04 -18.47
N GLU A 571 -16.93 -6.42 -19.57
CA GLU A 571 -16.23 -6.78 -20.82
C GLU A 571 -15.65 -5.56 -21.54
N THR A 572 -16.36 -4.44 -21.47
CA THR A 572 -15.96 -3.12 -21.99
C THR A 572 -16.29 -2.05 -20.94
N PRO A 573 -15.59 -0.91 -20.93
CA PRO A 573 -15.80 0.08 -19.87
C PRO A 573 -17.09 0.91 -20.04
N GLU A 574 -17.58 1.10 -21.26
CA GLU A 574 -18.69 2.00 -21.58
C GLU A 574 -20.04 1.62 -20.95
N PRO A 575 -20.45 0.34 -20.87
CA PRO A 575 -21.77 -0.03 -20.36
C PRO A 575 -21.99 0.32 -18.88
N PHE A 576 -20.93 0.35 -18.07
CA PHE A 576 -21.04 0.57 -16.63
C PHE A 576 -19.85 1.31 -16.02
N LEU A 577 -18.60 0.88 -16.24
CA LEU A 577 -17.42 1.43 -15.56
C LEU A 577 -17.26 2.95 -15.81
N HIS A 578 -17.44 3.42 -17.04
CA HIS A 578 -17.33 4.84 -17.40
C HIS A 578 -18.66 5.62 -17.28
N GLN A 579 -19.72 4.98 -16.79
CA GLN A 579 -20.98 5.68 -16.56
C GLN A 579 -20.86 6.67 -15.40
N PRO A 580 -21.59 7.81 -15.44
CA PRO A 580 -21.65 8.75 -14.31
C PRO A 580 -22.17 8.08 -13.03
N TYR A 581 -21.71 8.55 -11.88
CA TYR A 581 -22.08 8.02 -10.56
C TYR A 581 -23.59 7.79 -10.38
N GLU A 582 -24.42 8.78 -10.71
CA GLU A 582 -25.88 8.69 -10.55
C GLU A 582 -26.47 7.55 -11.38
N LYS A 583 -25.92 7.32 -12.58
CA LYS A 583 -26.37 6.24 -13.45
C LYS A 583 -25.95 4.87 -12.91
N LYS A 584 -24.71 4.75 -12.40
CA LYS A 584 -24.26 3.54 -11.71
C LYS A 584 -25.15 3.24 -10.51
N LEU A 585 -25.47 4.25 -9.70
CA LEU A 585 -26.33 4.12 -8.52
C LEU A 585 -27.73 3.62 -8.92
N GLU A 586 -28.33 4.18 -9.96
CA GLU A 586 -29.63 3.73 -10.49
C GLU A 586 -29.57 2.27 -10.96
N MET A 587 -28.56 1.92 -11.76
CA MET A 587 -28.38 0.56 -12.31
C MET A 587 -28.21 -0.48 -11.20
N ILE A 588 -27.41 -0.17 -10.18
CA ILE A 588 -27.18 -1.05 -9.03
C ILE A 588 -28.45 -1.15 -8.18
N SER A 589 -29.13 -0.03 -7.91
CA SER A 589 -30.37 0.01 -7.13
C SER A 589 -31.48 -0.83 -7.77
N ALA A 590 -31.55 -0.86 -9.11
CA ALA A 590 -32.52 -1.67 -9.84
C ALA A 590 -32.33 -3.20 -9.67
N LEU A 591 -31.11 -3.66 -9.35
CA LEU A 591 -30.80 -5.06 -9.10
C LEU A 591 -31.01 -5.47 -7.63
N ARG A 592 -31.17 -4.48 -6.74
CA ARG A 592 -31.32 -4.72 -5.30
C ARG A 592 -32.59 -5.50 -5.00
N LYS A 593 -32.45 -6.54 -4.18
CA LYS A 593 -33.59 -7.31 -3.68
C LYS A 593 -34.28 -6.57 -2.51
N PRO A 594 -35.61 -6.63 -2.38
CA PRO A 594 -36.30 -6.04 -1.24
C PRO A 594 -35.92 -6.77 0.05
N ILE A 595 -35.79 -6.02 1.15
CA ILE A 595 -35.61 -6.60 2.48
C ILE A 595 -36.97 -7.14 2.94
N THR A 596 -37.06 -8.45 3.17
CA THR A 596 -38.28 -9.12 3.63
C THR A 596 -38.25 -9.36 5.14
N THR A 597 -39.41 -9.59 5.74
CA THR A 597 -39.53 -9.97 7.16
C THR A 597 -38.83 -11.30 7.45
N GLU A 598 -38.94 -12.26 6.53
CA GLU A 598 -38.22 -13.54 6.58
C GLU A 598 -36.70 -13.34 6.63
N MET A 599 -36.16 -12.44 5.80
CA MET A 599 -34.74 -12.09 5.80
C MET A 599 -34.30 -11.53 7.16
N LEU A 600 -35.13 -10.67 7.77
CA LEU A 600 -34.87 -10.14 9.10
C LEU A 600 -34.80 -11.26 10.15
N ALA A 601 -35.79 -12.14 10.18
CA ALA A 601 -35.84 -13.26 11.11
C ALA A 601 -34.61 -14.17 10.99
N GLN A 602 -34.29 -14.59 9.75
CA GLN A 602 -33.16 -15.48 9.48
C GLN A 602 -31.82 -14.86 9.91
N GLU A 603 -31.61 -13.57 9.65
CA GLU A 603 -30.36 -12.89 10.00
C GLU A 603 -30.21 -12.66 11.51
N ILE A 604 -31.30 -12.36 12.22
CA ILE A 604 -31.30 -12.29 13.69
C ILE A 604 -30.95 -13.66 14.28
N ASN A 605 -31.64 -14.72 13.81
CA ASN A 605 -31.42 -16.09 14.30
C ASN A 605 -29.98 -16.53 14.03
N ARG A 606 -29.48 -16.35 12.81
CA ARG A 606 -28.11 -16.74 12.43
C ARG A 606 -27.06 -16.05 13.29
N TYR A 607 -27.20 -14.75 13.55
CA TYR A 607 -26.26 -14.00 14.38
C TYR A 607 -26.31 -14.47 15.83
N ALA A 608 -27.50 -14.57 16.42
CA ALA A 608 -27.65 -14.94 17.81
C ALA A 608 -27.27 -16.42 18.07
N ASP A 609 -27.61 -17.36 17.17
CA ASP A 609 -27.15 -18.75 17.24
C ASP A 609 -25.63 -18.84 17.25
N SER A 610 -24.96 -18.03 16.42
CA SER A 610 -23.49 -17.98 16.37
C SER A 610 -22.91 -17.51 17.71
N GLU A 611 -23.45 -16.45 18.31
CA GLU A 611 -22.95 -15.93 19.60
C GLU A 611 -23.20 -16.92 20.75
N TRP A 612 -24.35 -17.60 20.77
CA TRP A 612 -24.64 -18.66 21.75
C TRP A 612 -23.65 -19.82 21.64
N ARG A 613 -23.37 -20.28 20.42
CA ARG A 613 -22.42 -21.37 20.18
C ARG A 613 -21.01 -21.04 20.67
N TYR A 614 -20.57 -19.79 20.52
CA TYR A 614 -19.27 -19.35 21.03
C TYR A 614 -19.23 -19.19 22.55
N ALA A 615 -20.38 -18.99 23.19
CA ALA A 615 -20.51 -18.97 24.65
C ALA A 615 -20.23 -20.36 25.24
N ASP A 616 -20.95 -21.35 24.74
CA ASP A 616 -20.94 -22.70 25.29
C ASP A 616 -19.64 -23.44 24.90
N SER A 617 -19.13 -23.20 23.69
CA SER A 617 -17.90 -23.88 23.21
C SER A 617 -16.61 -23.39 23.87
N SER A 618 -16.52 -22.16 24.38
CA SER A 618 -15.30 -21.67 25.04
C SER A 618 -14.94 -22.52 26.27
N ASP A 619 -15.93 -22.76 27.12
CA ASP A 619 -15.74 -23.49 28.37
C ASP A 619 -15.68 -25.01 28.10
N GLU A 620 -16.52 -25.52 27.20
CA GLU A 620 -16.50 -26.94 26.79
C GLU A 620 -15.16 -27.31 26.12
N THR A 621 -14.65 -26.48 25.22
CA THR A 621 -13.35 -26.71 24.54
C THR A 621 -12.20 -26.67 25.53
N ALA A 622 -12.22 -25.74 26.49
CA ALA A 622 -11.21 -25.69 27.55
C ALA A 622 -11.23 -26.95 28.43
N ILE A 623 -12.43 -27.49 28.71
CA ILE A 623 -12.61 -28.75 29.43
C ILE A 623 -12.14 -29.94 28.57
N GLU A 624 -12.51 -30.02 27.30
CA GLU A 624 -12.09 -31.07 26.37
C GLU A 624 -10.57 -31.07 26.18
N ASP A 625 -9.94 -29.91 26.05
CA ASP A 625 -8.49 -29.79 25.95
C ASP A 625 -7.80 -30.17 27.26
N ALA A 626 -8.37 -29.85 28.41
CA ALA A 626 -7.89 -30.33 29.70
C ALA A 626 -8.00 -31.86 29.81
N VAL A 627 -9.12 -32.45 29.37
CA VAL A 627 -9.34 -33.91 29.33
C VAL A 627 -8.35 -34.57 28.38
N ARG A 628 -8.20 -34.08 27.14
CA ARG A 628 -7.20 -34.58 26.18
C ARG A 628 -5.78 -34.43 26.70
N GLY A 629 -5.48 -33.33 27.39
CA GLY A 629 -4.20 -33.11 28.06
C GLY A 629 -3.93 -34.18 29.12
N MET A 630 -4.93 -34.48 29.96
CA MET A 630 -4.86 -35.54 30.96
C MET A 630 -4.73 -36.93 30.31
N GLU A 631 -5.46 -37.22 29.24
CA GLU A 631 -5.36 -38.49 28.49
C GLU A 631 -3.98 -38.67 27.84
N ARG A 632 -3.44 -37.63 27.20
CA ARG A 632 -2.09 -37.63 26.61
C ARG A 632 -1.02 -37.84 27.68
N MET A 633 -1.16 -37.20 28.84
CA MET A 633 -0.24 -37.37 29.97
C MET A 633 -0.34 -38.76 30.59
N ALA A 634 -1.55 -39.34 30.69
CA ALA A 634 -1.76 -40.69 31.16
C ALA A 634 -1.18 -41.74 30.20
N GLU A 635 -1.34 -41.54 28.88
CA GLU A 635 -0.74 -42.37 27.84
C GLU A 635 0.79 -42.23 27.81
N ALA A 636 1.31 -41.00 27.94
CA ALA A 636 2.74 -40.74 28.04
C ALA A 636 3.36 -41.40 29.29
N ARG A 637 2.69 -41.34 30.45
CA ARG A 637 3.07 -42.08 31.65
C ARG A 637 3.08 -43.58 31.42
N ARG A 638 2.01 -44.15 30.85
CA ARG A 638 1.95 -45.59 30.52
C ARG A 638 3.12 -46.02 29.63
N ARG A 639 3.48 -45.21 28.62
CA ARG A 639 4.62 -45.50 27.73
C ARG A 639 5.97 -45.35 28.42
N PHE A 640 6.10 -44.40 29.34
CA PHE A 640 7.30 -44.19 30.13
C PHE A 640 7.52 -45.30 31.16
N GLU A 641 6.46 -45.71 31.87
CA GLU A 641 6.48 -46.76 32.88
C GLU A 641 6.54 -48.17 32.26
N GLY A 642 6.00 -48.36 31.06
CA GLY A 642 6.01 -49.63 30.33
C GLY A 642 7.28 -49.94 29.51
N ASN A 643 8.26 -49.04 29.48
CA ASN A 643 9.59 -49.25 28.89
C ASN A 643 10.70 -49.40 29.96
N GLY A 644 10.33 -49.84 31.17
CA GLY A 644 11.25 -50.21 32.25
C GLY A 644 11.62 -51.69 32.25
#